data_AF-A0A7D5NIX8-F1
#
_entry.id   AF-A0A7D5NIX8-F1
#
_cell.length_a   1.000
_cell.length_b   1.000
_cell.length_c   1.000
_cell.angle_alpha   90.00
_cell.angle_beta   90.00
_cell.angle_gamma   90.00
#
_symmetry.space_group_name_H-M   'P 1'
#
loop_
_entity.id
_entity.type
_entity.pdbx_description
1 polymer ?
#
loop_
_entity_poly.entity_id
_entity_poly.type
_entity_poly.pdbx_seq_one_letter_code
_entity_poly.pdbx_strand_id
1 'polypeptide(L)'
;MKRLVILISIYLLSSIFVYCQIPHNFFVKNYGQWPSNVLFTSFQKNLTFFATNEGLFFDYFKTQNHEGQFIKSGSIIKFKIDGAKFSNIIEKGISSWKLNFFYGNNPSNWKKEIRGAEQIIIPNILDKIDLVLTSSPDVRYDFVVHPEGNPQQIKINIEGATIVKCSGKEIILKTSFGEVIHRNLFVFQKNGNEATPIEASFKIIDNHTFGFIVSNYDKSKDLIIDPLVLSTLIGGSNAEEIVDICEPVQGTIIVTGWTESPNFSTTTGAYSRTLSGGIDIFISKFNVKGSARELVFSTFLGGAENDSPVNVQVDQNSNIYIGATTNSNDLPLVNAISKSSYGLNDAYICKFNSDCNEIIFSTYFGGSKDDFLTSVKLSGDNGIYLCGYTSSNDLPTTGGAYQDKLKGKYDIFFAKLSNTGQTIRTCTYIGGIEDDFAYDMCVTPSEYIYIGGATKSNDFPAFPVKIWYYGSYEYVFESPFDRTYNGNFDGVVIKILGSSGALEYASFFGGLADDFVTAVGYFGAEEKVVFAGKTYKEPSVTTFPLSQTAYQNTIKGQAETFVASLSNIVITTQYNYTYKSQNLVFSTFLGGSGDDIPTAVTFNKSTQTFYLVGYTNSTNFPIVNNPSSKKQQKNDIYFVSMLNDGSAITYSNIIGGNNDDIPTALFLNYAGDYYIVGSTNSTNFPIVNPISGISGESLPDAFILKNVDATIRFEAPFANDKFCPEANVTVKWGVEGMTQPDSFDIEIMPECTSQWMLVASNVNGLSKTITLPKDITGKVWIRVSHPKGLIATIAGPIIIQEPPKLVSFYPSENNIELCEGDSIYFFVEATGDGLRYQWYYDGTPISNATDSILVLKNLTTSNSGKYKVGISGTCPPLVESPEISLTVIPETKITNQSKDTIVKEGKELSLFVQSKGQNLKYQWYKNDIKLLGETRPNFNIQSVSRFDEGYYYCIVEGTCGRDTSRKIFVSIDTNITKVEEMLNNNCFSAKVIDKTLYIWLRCHYDDNPIGIYIYNILGENVITEELPLHLPEQVFKFDLTKLSVGIYLLNIRSKDSVCNIPFFLQ
;
A
#
# COMPACT_ATOMS: atom_id res chain seq x y z
N MET A 1 -16.66 31.13 23.83
CA MET A 1 -15.88 30.17 24.64
C MET A 1 -16.03 28.71 24.19
N LYS A 2 -17.18 28.02 24.30
CA LYS A 2 -17.30 26.59 23.87
C LYS A 2 -16.83 26.29 22.44
N ARG A 3 -17.03 27.21 21.47
CA ARG A 3 -16.51 27.09 20.09
C ARG A 3 -14.97 27.13 19.96
N LEU A 4 -14.27 27.76 20.90
CA LEU A 4 -12.81 27.90 20.83
C LEU A 4 -12.09 26.66 21.38
N VAL A 5 -12.68 26.01 22.40
CA VAL A 5 -12.08 24.84 23.06
C VAL A 5 -12.04 23.61 22.14
N ILE A 6 -13.04 23.40 21.29
CA ILE A 6 -13.07 22.22 20.39
C ILE A 6 -12.01 22.34 19.29
N LEU A 7 -11.86 23.52 18.67
CA LEU A 7 -10.82 23.79 17.66
C LEU A 7 -9.40 23.74 18.25
N ILE A 8 -9.19 24.32 19.44
CA ILE A 8 -7.88 24.28 20.11
C ILE A 8 -7.48 22.87 20.56
N SER A 9 -8.44 22.04 21.01
CA SER A 9 -8.18 20.63 21.35
C SER A 9 -7.67 19.82 20.15
N ILE A 10 -8.22 20.04 18.96
CA ILE A 10 -7.77 19.35 17.73
C ILE A 10 -6.40 19.87 17.29
N TYR A 11 -6.15 21.17 17.40
CA TYR A 11 -4.86 21.78 17.05
C TYR A 11 -3.71 21.27 17.94
N LEU A 12 -3.88 21.28 19.28
CA LEU A 12 -2.85 20.85 20.24
C LEU A 12 -2.55 19.34 20.21
N LEU A 13 -3.49 18.52 19.74
CA LEU A 13 -3.25 17.09 19.53
C LEU A 13 -2.35 16.80 18.31
N SER A 14 -2.19 17.75 17.39
CA SER A 14 -1.33 17.56 16.20
C SER A 14 0.16 17.85 16.46
N SER A 15 0.49 18.57 17.53
CA SER A 15 1.86 19.03 17.84
C SER A 15 2.61 18.20 18.88
N ILE A 16 1.99 17.16 19.45
CA ILE A 16 2.63 16.23 20.40
C ILE A 16 2.33 14.77 20.00
N PHE A 17 2.91 14.34 18.89
CA PHE A 17 3.14 12.92 18.63
C PHE A 17 4.63 12.70 18.35
N VAL A 18 5.30 12.00 19.26
CA VAL A 18 6.53 11.28 18.93
C VAL A 18 6.20 10.32 17.79
N TYR A 19 7.05 10.27 16.75
CA TYR A 19 6.85 9.47 15.53
C TYR A 19 6.46 8.02 15.86
N CYS A 20 5.15 7.75 15.81
CA CYS A 20 4.59 6.42 15.81
C CYS A 20 4.13 6.16 14.38
N GLN A 21 4.70 5.14 13.73
CA GLN A 21 4.29 4.73 12.38
C GLN A 21 2.90 4.09 12.46
N ILE A 22 1.85 4.92 12.47
CA ILE A 22 0.49 4.46 12.20
C ILE A 22 0.47 4.05 10.73
N PRO A 23 0.16 2.78 10.39
CA PRO A 23 0.23 2.34 9.01
C PRO A 23 -0.76 3.11 8.14
N HIS A 24 -0.26 3.67 7.05
CA HIS A 24 -1.08 4.35 6.06
C HIS A 24 -2.13 3.39 5.49
N ASN A 25 -3.26 3.95 5.07
CA ASN A 25 -4.34 3.26 4.36
C ASN A 25 -5.22 2.31 5.20
N PHE A 26 -5.41 2.61 6.50
CA PHE A 26 -6.37 1.92 7.38
C PHE A 26 -7.15 2.91 8.27
N PHE A 27 -8.42 2.61 8.55
CA PHE A 27 -9.24 3.29 9.55
C PHE A 27 -9.02 2.68 10.95
N VAL A 28 -8.47 3.43 11.89
CA VAL A 28 -8.28 3.02 13.29
C VAL A 28 -9.49 3.44 14.12
N LYS A 29 -10.10 2.48 14.83
CA LYS A 29 -11.28 2.71 15.68
C LYS A 29 -10.94 3.47 16.96
N ASN A 30 -11.79 4.43 17.34
CA ASN A 30 -11.69 5.11 18.61
C ASN A 30 -12.25 4.25 19.76
N TYR A 31 -11.37 3.88 20.70
CA TYR A 31 -11.74 3.31 22.01
C TYR A 31 -11.45 4.30 23.18
N GLY A 32 -11.35 5.59 22.86
CA GLY A 32 -11.07 6.69 23.78
C GLY A 32 -9.65 7.27 23.70
N GLN A 33 -8.95 7.10 22.57
CA GLN A 33 -7.67 7.77 22.28
C GLN A 33 -7.90 9.19 21.76
N TRP A 34 -9.01 9.37 21.04
CA TRP A 34 -9.46 10.64 20.49
C TRP A 34 -10.75 11.09 21.18
N PRO A 35 -11.14 12.37 21.07
CA PRO A 35 -12.42 12.87 21.57
C PRO A 35 -13.61 11.97 21.19
N SER A 36 -14.56 11.79 22.11
CA SER A 36 -15.60 10.76 22.03
C SER A 36 -16.60 10.89 20.87
N ASN A 37 -16.55 11.99 20.13
CA ASN A 37 -17.29 12.17 18.88
C ASN A 37 -16.59 11.50 17.68
N VAL A 38 -15.26 11.32 17.71
CA VAL A 38 -14.51 10.55 16.71
C VAL A 38 -14.84 9.07 16.86
N LEU A 39 -15.15 8.40 15.75
CA LEU A 39 -15.46 6.97 15.69
C LEU A 39 -14.31 6.21 15.05
N PHE A 40 -13.75 6.73 13.96
CA PHE A 40 -12.58 6.20 13.27
C PHE A 40 -11.68 7.33 12.74
N THR A 41 -10.40 7.04 12.51
CA THR A 41 -9.46 7.95 11.83
C THR A 41 -8.54 7.21 10.87
N SER A 42 -8.11 7.85 9.78
CA SER A 42 -7.12 7.33 8.83
C SER A 42 -6.06 8.40 8.57
N PHE A 43 -4.80 7.97 8.35
CA PHE A 43 -3.65 8.85 8.16
C PHE A 43 -3.00 8.56 6.81
N GLN A 44 -2.92 9.58 5.96
CA GLN A 44 -2.36 9.52 4.61
C GLN A 44 -1.33 10.64 4.41
N LYS A 45 -0.56 10.54 3.33
CA LYS A 45 0.45 11.53 2.95
C LYS A 45 -0.26 12.84 2.58
N ASN A 46 -0.23 13.83 3.49
CA ASN A 46 -0.89 15.15 3.41
C ASN A 46 -2.40 15.20 3.74
N LEU A 47 -2.98 14.13 4.30
CA LEU A 47 -4.39 14.08 4.74
C LEU A 47 -4.54 13.28 6.04
N THR A 48 -5.22 13.86 7.03
CA THR A 48 -5.81 13.10 8.15
C THR A 48 -7.32 13.08 7.99
N PHE A 49 -7.90 11.89 7.98
CA PHE A 49 -9.35 11.68 7.91
C PHE A 49 -9.91 11.29 9.27
N PHE A 50 -11.13 11.74 9.59
CA PHE A 50 -11.90 11.28 10.74
C PHE A 50 -13.35 10.98 10.35
N ALA A 51 -13.84 9.77 10.62
CA ALA A 51 -15.28 9.52 10.66
C ALA A 51 -15.76 9.78 12.09
N THR A 52 -16.77 10.62 12.26
CA THR A 52 -17.31 11.03 13.56
C THR A 52 -18.82 10.80 13.61
N ASN A 53 -19.42 10.90 14.80
CA ASN A 53 -20.89 10.87 14.94
C ASN A 53 -21.60 12.12 14.38
N GLU A 54 -20.86 13.14 13.93
CA GLU A 54 -21.38 14.37 13.31
C GLU A 54 -21.11 14.48 11.80
N GLY A 55 -20.39 13.53 11.20
CA GLY A 55 -19.93 13.63 9.82
C GLY A 55 -18.50 13.14 9.61
N LEU A 56 -18.02 13.25 8.37
CA LEU A 56 -16.64 12.94 7.98
C LEU A 56 -15.82 14.23 8.01
N PHE A 57 -14.55 14.16 8.40
CA PHE A 57 -13.65 15.31 8.41
C PHE A 57 -12.39 14.97 7.61
N PHE A 58 -12.00 15.85 6.71
CA PHE A 58 -10.80 15.78 5.89
C PHE A 58 -9.89 16.96 6.28
N ASP A 59 -8.86 16.68 7.07
CA ASP A 59 -7.81 17.64 7.46
C ASP A 59 -6.67 17.54 6.45
N TYR A 60 -6.71 18.39 5.42
CA TYR A 60 -5.69 18.48 4.38
C TYR A 60 -4.56 19.39 4.84
N PHE A 61 -3.31 18.94 4.73
CA PHE A 61 -2.17 19.73 5.21
C PHE A 61 -0.87 19.49 4.44
N LYS A 62 0.00 20.50 4.46
CA LYS A 62 1.42 20.36 4.11
C LYS A 62 2.25 20.55 5.38
N THR A 63 3.38 19.85 5.46
CA THR A 63 4.38 20.01 6.51
C THR A 63 5.63 20.62 5.89
N GLN A 64 6.06 21.77 6.41
CA GLN A 64 7.31 22.42 6.03
C GLN A 64 8.27 22.37 7.21
N ASN A 65 9.54 22.06 6.96
CA ASN A 65 10.59 22.11 7.97
C ASN A 65 11.25 23.50 7.92
N HIS A 66 11.04 24.31 8.95
CA HIS A 66 11.66 25.62 9.11
C HIS A 66 12.53 25.59 10.37
N GLU A 67 13.85 25.73 10.21
CA GLU A 67 14.83 25.74 11.31
C GLU A 67 14.73 24.54 12.27
N GLY A 68 14.33 23.36 11.77
CA GLY A 68 14.17 22.14 12.58
C GLY A 68 12.81 22.01 13.26
N GLN A 69 11.90 22.97 13.08
CA GLN A 69 10.50 22.84 13.47
C GLN A 69 9.62 22.50 12.27
N PHE A 70 8.76 21.48 12.43
CA PHE A 70 7.75 21.13 11.45
C PHE A 70 6.52 22.02 11.61
N ILE A 71 6.36 22.99 10.70
CA ILE A 71 5.16 23.82 10.61
C ILE A 71 4.13 23.07 9.76
N LYS A 72 2.98 22.75 10.36
CA LYS A 72 1.80 22.21 9.66
C LYS A 72 0.89 23.37 9.23
N SER A 73 0.64 23.51 7.94
CA SER A 73 -0.35 24.43 7.37
C SER A 73 -1.40 23.64 6.58
N GLY A 74 -2.67 24.03 6.64
CA GLY A 74 -3.75 23.20 6.10
C GLY A 74 -5.15 23.78 6.26
N SER A 75 -6.15 23.01 5.83
CA SER A 75 -7.57 23.32 6.01
C SER A 75 -8.38 22.05 6.26
N ILE A 76 -9.40 22.16 7.12
CA ILE A 76 -10.30 21.08 7.48
C ILE A 76 -11.63 21.27 6.74
N ILE A 77 -12.07 20.26 5.99
CA ILE A 77 -13.41 20.18 5.43
C ILE A 77 -14.21 19.12 6.18
N LYS A 78 -15.41 19.47 6.67
CA LYS A 78 -16.34 18.52 7.30
C LYS A 78 -17.51 18.24 6.37
N PHE A 79 -17.74 16.97 6.05
CA PHE A 79 -18.91 16.47 5.32
C PHE A 79 -19.93 15.95 6.33
N LYS A 80 -20.97 16.74 6.58
CA LYS A 80 -22.11 16.38 7.42
C LYS A 80 -23.25 15.91 6.54
N ILE A 81 -23.61 14.63 6.62
CA ILE A 81 -24.71 14.07 5.83
C ILE A 81 -26.04 14.32 6.58
N ASP A 82 -27.02 14.95 5.93
CA ASP A 82 -28.30 15.32 6.56
C ASP A 82 -29.09 14.08 6.99
N GLY A 83 -29.52 14.05 8.25
CA GLY A 83 -30.27 12.91 8.81
C GLY A 83 -29.42 11.66 9.10
N ALA A 84 -28.10 11.73 8.89
CA ALA A 84 -27.22 10.58 8.99
C ALA A 84 -27.10 10.00 10.40
N LYS A 85 -27.07 8.67 10.48
CA LYS A 85 -26.92 7.91 11.73
C LYS A 85 -25.65 7.06 11.70
N PHE A 86 -24.57 7.61 12.24
CA PHE A 86 -23.30 6.90 12.41
C PHE A 86 -23.39 5.84 13.53
N SER A 87 -24.03 4.72 13.22
CA SER A 87 -24.30 3.60 14.12
C SER A 87 -24.07 2.27 13.41
N ASN A 88 -23.95 1.17 14.18
CA ASN A 88 -23.80 -0.19 13.64
C ASN A 88 -22.65 -0.37 12.63
N ILE A 89 -21.58 0.42 12.77
CA ILE A 89 -20.45 0.46 11.83
C ILE A 89 -19.78 -0.91 11.75
N ILE A 90 -19.74 -1.47 10.54
CA ILE A 90 -19.12 -2.75 10.21
C ILE A 90 -17.73 -2.48 9.68
N GLU A 91 -16.73 -3.04 10.34
CA GLU A 91 -15.33 -2.96 9.93
C GLU A 91 -14.97 -4.15 9.03
N LYS A 92 -14.36 -3.91 7.88
CA LYS A 92 -13.87 -4.91 6.92
C LYS A 92 -12.39 -4.69 6.60
N GLY A 93 -11.69 -5.75 6.23
CA GLY A 93 -10.23 -5.68 6.04
C GLY A 93 -9.51 -5.36 7.36
N ILE A 94 -9.85 -6.08 8.43
CA ILE A 94 -9.27 -5.86 9.75
C ILE A 94 -7.77 -6.16 9.73
N SER A 95 -6.93 -5.23 10.21
CA SER A 95 -5.49 -5.41 10.23
C SER A 95 -5.06 -6.57 11.14
N SER A 96 -4.10 -7.38 10.68
CA SER A 96 -3.37 -8.31 11.54
C SER A 96 -2.58 -7.59 12.62
N TRP A 97 -1.83 -6.54 12.24
CA TRP A 97 -1.11 -5.63 13.14
C TRP A 97 -2.04 -4.97 14.14
N LYS A 98 -1.45 -4.55 15.27
CA LYS A 98 -2.15 -3.91 16.38
C LYS A 98 -1.41 -2.66 16.81
N LEU A 99 -2.16 -1.61 17.12
CA LEU A 99 -1.68 -0.35 17.69
C LEU A 99 -1.96 -0.32 19.19
N ASN A 100 -0.99 0.19 19.93
CA ASN A 100 -1.06 0.39 21.36
C ASN A 100 -0.91 1.89 21.65
N PHE A 101 -1.94 2.50 22.22
CA PHE A 101 -1.99 3.92 22.54
C PHE A 101 -1.81 4.12 24.05
N PHE A 102 -0.62 4.57 24.43
CA PHE A 102 -0.19 4.76 25.81
C PHE A 102 -0.32 6.24 26.21
N TYR A 103 -1.55 6.68 26.51
CA TYR A 103 -1.79 8.07 26.91
C TYR A 103 -1.62 8.28 28.42
N GLY A 104 -0.58 9.04 28.79
CA GLY A 104 -0.23 9.34 30.18
C GLY A 104 0.33 8.16 30.97
N ASN A 105 0.58 8.38 32.26
CA ASN A 105 1.22 7.44 33.17
C ASN A 105 0.25 6.49 33.90
N ASN A 106 -1.07 6.56 33.63
CA ASN A 106 -2.07 5.68 34.23
C ASN A 106 -2.44 4.53 33.26
N PRO A 107 -2.10 3.26 33.58
CA PRO A 107 -2.38 2.13 32.71
C PRO A 107 -3.86 1.88 32.37
N SER A 108 -4.81 2.38 33.17
CA SER A 108 -6.24 2.24 32.84
C SER A 108 -6.70 3.15 31.69
N ASN A 109 -5.93 4.19 31.36
CA ASN A 109 -6.18 5.04 30.20
C ASN A 109 -5.58 4.45 28.90
N TRP A 110 -4.65 3.50 29.00
CA TRP A 110 -3.99 2.89 27.85
C TRP A 110 -4.98 2.04 27.04
N LYS A 111 -4.93 2.16 25.71
CA LYS A 111 -5.78 1.41 24.80
C LYS A 111 -4.90 0.52 23.93
N LYS A 112 -4.96 -0.77 24.21
CA LYS A 112 -4.06 -1.77 23.63
C LYS A 112 -4.76 -2.60 22.56
N GLU A 113 -3.97 -3.31 21.76
CA GLU A 113 -4.43 -4.34 20.83
C GLU A 113 -5.39 -3.88 19.72
N ILE A 114 -5.37 -2.59 19.37
CA ILE A 114 -6.33 -1.98 18.44
C ILE A 114 -5.95 -2.29 17.00
N ARG A 115 -6.93 -2.74 16.20
CA ARG A 115 -6.74 -3.01 14.78
C ARG A 115 -7.31 -1.87 13.94
N GLY A 116 -6.70 -1.64 12.78
CA GLY A 116 -7.29 -0.83 11.72
C GLY A 116 -8.25 -1.66 10.87
N ALA A 117 -9.02 -0.99 10.02
CA ALA A 117 -9.89 -1.60 9.01
C ALA A 117 -9.65 -0.91 7.65
N GLU A 118 -9.46 -1.67 6.57
CA GLU A 118 -9.29 -1.11 5.21
C GLU A 118 -10.56 -0.42 4.71
N GLN A 119 -11.70 -0.94 5.16
CA GLN A 119 -13.02 -0.43 4.83
C GLN A 119 -13.90 -0.36 6.09
N ILE A 120 -14.65 0.73 6.23
CA ILE A 120 -15.75 0.80 7.20
C ILE A 120 -17.06 1.05 6.45
N ILE A 121 -18.03 0.17 6.68
CA ILE A 121 -19.40 0.30 6.17
C ILE A 121 -20.25 0.82 7.33
N ILE A 122 -21.05 1.85 7.07
CA ILE A 122 -22.00 2.40 8.03
C ILE A 122 -23.39 2.07 7.50
N PRO A 123 -24.00 0.96 7.96
CA PRO A 123 -25.22 0.46 7.36
C PRO A 123 -26.41 1.32 7.73
N ASN A 124 -27.28 1.60 6.78
CA ASN A 124 -28.41 2.50 6.94
C ASN A 124 -27.95 3.85 7.55
N ILE A 125 -26.85 4.42 7.02
CA ILE A 125 -26.44 5.80 7.33
C ILE A 125 -27.64 6.73 7.11
N LEU A 126 -28.42 6.46 6.06
CA LEU A 126 -29.75 7.00 5.78
C LEU A 126 -30.70 5.81 5.53
N ASP A 127 -32.00 6.05 5.38
CA ASP A 127 -32.97 4.95 5.25
C ASP A 127 -32.72 4.14 3.97
N LYS A 128 -32.34 2.86 4.14
CA LYS A 128 -31.93 1.95 3.06
C LYS A 128 -30.73 2.43 2.24
N ILE A 129 -29.82 3.20 2.83
CA ILE A 129 -28.56 3.63 2.19
C ILE A 129 -27.41 3.35 3.13
N ASP A 130 -26.40 2.66 2.63
CA ASP A 130 -25.14 2.40 3.31
C ASP A 130 -24.06 3.40 2.83
N LEU A 131 -23.23 3.88 3.75
CA LEU A 131 -22.01 4.62 3.43
C LEU A 131 -20.81 3.68 3.56
N VAL A 132 -20.09 3.48 2.48
CA VAL A 132 -18.89 2.65 2.44
C VAL A 132 -17.68 3.58 2.33
N LEU A 133 -16.76 3.51 3.28
CA LEU A 133 -15.51 4.25 3.28
C LEU A 133 -14.36 3.28 3.08
N THR A 134 -13.46 3.56 2.14
CA THR A 134 -12.29 2.73 1.80
C THR A 134 -11.03 3.58 1.89
N SER A 135 -9.93 3.03 2.41
CA SER A 135 -8.75 3.83 2.82
C SER A 135 -7.53 3.72 1.89
N SER A 136 -7.63 3.07 0.73
CA SER A 136 -6.49 2.77 -0.16
C SER A 136 -6.81 3.03 -1.64
N PRO A 137 -5.94 3.72 -2.41
CA PRO A 137 -4.71 4.41 -1.98
C PRO A 137 -4.98 5.71 -1.20
N ASP A 138 -6.13 6.35 -1.42
CA ASP A 138 -6.62 7.54 -0.71
C ASP A 138 -7.97 7.23 -0.03
N VAL A 139 -8.43 8.07 0.92
CA VAL A 139 -9.75 7.89 1.53
C VAL A 139 -10.86 8.22 0.54
N ARG A 140 -11.58 7.18 0.11
CA ARG A 140 -12.74 7.25 -0.78
C ARG A 140 -14.03 6.94 -0.02
N TYR A 141 -15.13 7.53 -0.46
CA TYR A 141 -16.47 7.25 0.03
C TYR A 141 -17.42 6.89 -1.13
N ASP A 142 -18.21 5.85 -0.91
CA ASP A 142 -19.21 5.34 -1.84
C ASP A 142 -20.57 5.29 -1.12
N PHE A 143 -21.66 5.52 -1.84
CA PHE A 143 -23.00 5.27 -1.35
C PHE A 143 -23.58 4.04 -2.03
N VAL A 144 -24.11 3.11 -1.24
CA VAL A 144 -24.87 1.96 -1.73
C VAL A 144 -26.33 2.16 -1.33
N VAL A 145 -27.17 2.46 -2.30
CA VAL A 145 -28.62 2.60 -2.11
C VAL A 145 -29.24 1.23 -2.34
N HIS A 146 -29.78 0.63 -1.28
CA HIS A 146 -30.44 -0.67 -1.30
C HIS A 146 -31.84 -0.58 -1.95
N PRO A 147 -32.50 -1.71 -2.27
CA PRO A 147 -33.82 -1.72 -2.91
C PRO A 147 -34.83 -0.83 -2.18
N GLU A 148 -35.61 -0.08 -2.95
CA GLU A 148 -36.54 0.98 -2.49
C GLU A 148 -35.89 2.19 -1.77
N GLY A 149 -34.57 2.22 -1.57
CA GLY A 149 -33.85 3.38 -1.06
C GLY A 149 -33.89 4.57 -2.02
N ASN A 150 -33.71 5.79 -1.49
CA ASN A 150 -33.86 7.03 -2.25
C ASN A 150 -32.58 7.89 -2.25
N PRO A 151 -31.80 7.96 -3.35
CA PRO A 151 -30.55 8.72 -3.41
C PRO A 151 -30.74 10.23 -3.16
N GLN A 152 -31.95 10.78 -3.32
CA GLN A 152 -32.24 12.18 -2.97
C GLN A 152 -32.19 12.48 -1.45
N GLN A 153 -32.13 11.45 -0.60
CA GLN A 153 -31.84 11.62 0.82
C GLN A 153 -30.38 12.01 1.07
N ILE A 154 -29.47 11.67 0.16
CA ILE A 154 -28.03 11.94 0.33
C ILE A 154 -27.79 13.43 0.08
N LYS A 155 -27.78 14.21 1.16
CA LYS A 155 -27.38 15.61 1.17
C LYS A 155 -26.18 15.76 2.08
N ILE A 156 -25.08 16.21 1.53
CA ILE A 156 -23.79 16.41 2.18
C ILE A 156 -23.62 17.90 2.36
N ASN A 157 -23.86 18.37 3.58
CA ASN A 157 -23.52 19.71 4.02
C ASN A 157 -22.01 19.79 4.32
N ILE A 158 -21.38 20.89 3.95
CA ILE A 158 -19.94 21.11 4.06
C ILE A 158 -19.62 22.30 4.98
N GLU A 159 -18.88 22.04 6.06
CA GLU A 159 -18.31 23.08 6.92
C GLU A 159 -16.79 23.20 6.63
N GLY A 160 -16.22 24.41 6.69
CA GLY A 160 -14.79 24.66 6.41
C GLY A 160 -14.43 24.87 4.93
N ALA A 161 -15.38 24.63 4.02
CA ALA A 161 -15.30 24.98 2.61
C ALA A 161 -16.58 25.69 2.13
N THR A 162 -16.55 26.25 0.92
CA THR A 162 -17.73 26.65 0.14
C THR A 162 -17.79 25.84 -1.15
N ILE A 163 -18.98 25.43 -1.57
CA ILE A 163 -19.17 24.83 -2.89
C ILE A 163 -19.08 25.97 -3.90
N VAL A 164 -18.06 25.93 -4.75
CA VAL A 164 -17.85 26.97 -5.78
C VAL A 164 -18.27 26.52 -7.16
N LYS A 165 -18.30 25.21 -7.42
CA LYS A 165 -18.69 24.64 -8.71
C LYS A 165 -19.23 23.23 -8.56
N CYS A 166 -20.11 22.84 -9.48
CA CYS A 166 -20.60 21.48 -9.62
C CYS A 166 -20.75 21.15 -11.11
N SER A 167 -19.76 20.47 -11.67
CA SER A 167 -19.73 20.07 -13.07
C SER A 167 -20.18 18.63 -13.33
N GLY A 168 -21.43 18.29 -12.99
CA GLY A 168 -22.06 17.05 -13.44
C GLY A 168 -21.43 15.82 -12.78
N LYS A 169 -20.43 15.19 -13.41
CA LYS A 169 -19.54 14.21 -12.75
C LYS A 169 -18.60 14.81 -11.70
N GLU A 170 -18.51 16.13 -11.59
CA GLU A 170 -17.58 16.81 -10.68
C GLU A 170 -18.26 17.78 -9.70
N ILE A 171 -17.65 17.99 -8.52
CA ILE A 171 -17.94 19.08 -7.58
C ILE A 171 -16.63 19.63 -6.99
N ILE A 172 -16.52 20.96 -6.92
CA ILE A 172 -15.35 21.69 -6.43
C ILE A 172 -15.69 22.45 -5.15
N LEU A 173 -14.89 22.20 -4.11
CA LEU A 173 -15.01 22.77 -2.77
C LEU A 173 -13.82 23.71 -2.53
N LYS A 174 -14.08 25.00 -2.33
CA LYS A 174 -13.03 26.00 -2.07
C LYS A 174 -12.77 26.12 -0.58
N THR A 175 -11.51 26.00 -0.20
CA THR A 175 -11.01 26.20 1.17
C THR A 175 -10.11 27.43 1.24
N SER A 176 -9.67 27.79 2.45
CA SER A 176 -8.61 28.77 2.69
C SER A 176 -7.20 28.29 2.28
N PHE A 177 -7.04 27.04 1.85
CA PHE A 177 -5.76 26.39 1.53
C PHE A 177 -5.67 25.87 0.08
N GLY A 178 -6.73 26.03 -0.71
CA GLY A 178 -6.84 25.54 -2.08
C GLY A 178 -8.24 25.02 -2.42
N GLU A 179 -8.42 24.53 -3.64
CA GLU A 179 -9.63 23.83 -4.08
C GLU A 179 -9.49 22.32 -3.90
N VAL A 180 -10.56 21.65 -3.47
CA VAL A 180 -10.66 20.20 -3.36
C VAL A 180 -11.74 19.72 -4.32
N ILE A 181 -11.39 18.78 -5.20
CA ILE A 181 -12.19 18.43 -6.37
C ILE A 181 -12.59 16.95 -6.28
N HIS A 182 -13.89 16.69 -6.27
CA HIS A 182 -14.46 15.36 -6.29
C HIS A 182 -15.03 15.13 -7.68
N ARG A 183 -14.40 14.26 -8.46
CA ARG A 183 -14.66 14.11 -9.90
C ARG A 183 -15.03 12.69 -10.29
N ASN A 184 -15.58 12.55 -11.48
CA ASN A 184 -15.86 11.30 -12.18
C ASN A 184 -16.99 10.40 -11.66
N LEU A 185 -18.03 10.99 -11.07
CA LEU A 185 -19.22 10.28 -10.60
C LEU A 185 -19.73 9.18 -11.57
N PHE A 186 -19.44 7.93 -11.26
CA PHE A 186 -19.88 6.72 -11.92
C PHE A 186 -20.94 6.07 -11.04
N VAL A 187 -22.14 5.91 -11.56
CA VAL A 187 -23.22 5.24 -10.82
C VAL A 187 -23.62 4.01 -11.61
N PHE A 188 -23.91 2.92 -10.91
CA PHE A 188 -24.24 1.65 -11.55
C PHE A 188 -25.11 0.77 -10.65
N GLN A 189 -25.81 -0.18 -11.26
CA GLN A 189 -26.49 -1.26 -10.54
C GLN A 189 -25.80 -2.59 -10.77
N LYS A 190 -25.75 -3.42 -9.73
CA LYS A 190 -25.22 -4.78 -9.84
C LYS A 190 -26.32 -5.76 -10.22
N ASN A 191 -26.06 -6.57 -11.23
CA ASN A 191 -26.93 -7.65 -11.67
C ASN A 191 -26.12 -8.97 -11.64
N GLY A 192 -25.88 -9.49 -10.43
CA GLY A 192 -24.85 -10.51 -10.21
C GLY A 192 -23.45 -9.90 -10.37
N ASN A 193 -22.70 -10.38 -11.37
CA ASN A 193 -21.34 -9.88 -11.66
C ASN A 193 -21.30 -8.74 -12.68
N GLU A 194 -22.41 -8.45 -13.39
CA GLU A 194 -22.49 -7.37 -14.37
C GLU A 194 -22.83 -6.04 -13.68
N ALA A 195 -22.19 -4.96 -14.12
CA ALA A 195 -22.39 -3.60 -13.63
C ALA A 195 -23.08 -2.76 -14.70
N THR A 196 -24.39 -2.54 -14.59
CA THR A 196 -25.13 -1.70 -15.54
C THR A 196 -24.97 -0.23 -15.13
N PRO A 197 -24.31 0.63 -15.92
CA PRO A 197 -24.15 2.05 -15.59
C PRO A 197 -25.50 2.78 -15.60
N ILE A 198 -25.68 3.66 -14.63
CA ILE A 198 -26.82 4.57 -14.48
C ILE A 198 -26.27 6.00 -14.56
N GLU A 199 -26.93 6.85 -15.34
CA GLU A 199 -26.62 8.27 -15.34
C GLU A 199 -26.80 8.89 -13.94
N ALA A 200 -25.83 9.68 -13.51
CA ALA A 200 -25.95 10.52 -12.33
C ALA A 200 -25.07 11.76 -12.41
N SER A 201 -25.45 12.80 -11.66
CA SER A 201 -24.67 14.02 -11.48
C SER A 201 -24.67 14.48 -10.02
N PHE A 202 -23.63 15.17 -9.59
CA PHE A 202 -23.66 15.98 -8.39
C PHE A 202 -24.69 17.11 -8.56
N LYS A 203 -25.31 17.51 -7.44
CA LYS A 203 -26.36 18.52 -7.36
C LYS A 203 -26.06 19.50 -6.24
N ILE A 204 -25.84 20.77 -6.54
CA ILE A 204 -25.83 21.82 -5.51
C ILE A 204 -27.26 22.02 -5.00
N ILE A 205 -27.41 22.04 -3.68
CA ILE A 205 -28.65 22.35 -2.97
C ILE A 205 -28.58 23.79 -2.44
N ASP A 206 -27.41 24.17 -1.90
CA ASP A 206 -27.03 25.54 -1.54
C ASP A 206 -25.49 25.66 -1.51
N ASN A 207 -24.93 26.85 -1.25
CA ASN A 207 -23.48 27.11 -1.27
C ASN A 207 -22.65 26.25 -0.29
N HIS A 208 -23.30 25.53 0.64
CA HIS A 208 -22.70 24.61 1.57
C HIS A 208 -23.33 23.21 1.52
N THR A 209 -24.23 22.88 0.61
CA THR A 209 -24.86 21.55 0.59
C THR A 209 -24.94 21.00 -0.83
N PHE A 210 -24.52 19.75 -1.02
CA PHE A 210 -24.69 19.03 -2.29
C PHE A 210 -25.34 17.66 -2.09
N GLY A 211 -25.82 17.06 -3.16
CA GLY A 211 -26.28 15.68 -3.21
C GLY A 211 -26.09 15.11 -4.61
N PHE A 212 -26.90 14.12 -4.97
CA PHE A 212 -26.86 13.49 -6.29
C PHE A 212 -28.22 13.62 -7.01
N ILE A 213 -28.20 13.82 -8.31
CA ILE A 213 -29.28 13.46 -9.24
C ILE A 213 -28.89 12.10 -9.82
N VAL A 214 -29.81 11.15 -9.84
CA VAL A 214 -29.64 9.85 -10.50
C VAL A 214 -30.83 9.68 -11.43
N SER A 215 -30.58 9.28 -12.67
CA SER A 215 -31.61 8.95 -13.66
C SER A 215 -32.39 7.71 -13.27
N ASN A 216 -33.41 7.37 -14.04
CA ASN A 216 -34.31 6.27 -13.68
C ASN A 216 -33.55 4.92 -13.62
N TYR A 217 -33.71 4.18 -12.54
CA TYR A 217 -33.00 2.93 -12.26
C TYR A 217 -33.96 1.87 -11.69
N ASP A 218 -33.56 0.60 -11.73
CA ASP A 218 -34.34 -0.53 -11.22
C ASP A 218 -34.32 -0.52 -9.68
N LYS A 219 -35.38 0.01 -9.07
CA LYS A 219 -35.49 0.15 -7.60
C LYS A 219 -35.53 -1.18 -6.84
N SER A 220 -35.52 -2.33 -7.52
CA SER A 220 -35.40 -3.65 -6.88
C SER A 220 -33.96 -4.09 -6.61
N LYS A 221 -32.95 -3.31 -7.03
CA LYS A 221 -31.51 -3.66 -6.94
C LYS A 221 -30.68 -2.56 -6.29
N ASP A 222 -29.55 -2.96 -5.73
CA ASP A 222 -28.52 -2.04 -5.23
C ASP A 222 -28.03 -1.10 -6.34
N LEU A 223 -27.88 0.18 -5.97
CA LEU A 223 -27.33 1.26 -6.79
C LEU A 223 -26.08 1.82 -6.09
N ILE A 224 -24.92 1.76 -6.75
CA ILE A 224 -23.60 2.10 -6.21
C ILE A 224 -23.08 3.38 -6.87
N ILE A 225 -22.38 4.24 -6.12
CA ILE A 225 -21.87 5.55 -6.54
C ILE A 225 -20.33 5.64 -6.30
N ASP A 226 -19.52 5.90 -7.34
CA ASP A 226 -18.08 5.54 -7.55
C ASP A 226 -17.29 6.59 -8.42
N PRO A 227 -15.93 6.67 -8.50
CA PRO A 227 -15.24 7.43 -9.60
C PRO A 227 -13.85 6.95 -10.23
N LEU A 228 -13.70 7.09 -11.59
CA LEU A 228 -12.60 6.94 -12.66
C LEU A 228 -11.23 6.21 -12.48
N VAL A 229 -10.63 5.88 -13.64
CA VAL A 229 -9.43 5.05 -13.90
C VAL A 229 -8.07 5.75 -14.21
N LEU A 230 -7.90 6.76 -15.10
CA LEU A 230 -6.53 7.24 -15.51
C LEU A 230 -6.46 8.66 -16.18
N SER A 231 -5.43 9.48 -15.82
CA SER A 231 -4.98 10.77 -16.42
C SER A 231 -3.73 11.35 -15.70
N THR A 232 -2.78 12.00 -16.41
CA THR A 232 -1.58 12.64 -15.81
C THR A 232 -1.24 14.00 -16.45
N LEU A 233 -0.55 14.87 -15.69
CA LEU A 233 0.12 16.09 -16.19
C LEU A 233 1.63 15.88 -16.29
N ILE A 234 2.27 16.55 -17.25
CA ILE A 234 3.72 16.59 -17.47
C ILE A 234 4.10 18.06 -17.74
N GLY A 235 5.15 18.55 -17.11
CA GLY A 235 5.54 19.96 -17.25
C GLY A 235 6.73 20.37 -16.40
N GLY A 236 6.95 21.68 -16.32
CA GLY A 236 8.01 22.35 -15.57
C GLY A 236 7.56 23.71 -15.03
N SER A 237 8.48 24.68 -15.00
CA SER A 237 8.26 26.02 -14.43
C SER A 237 7.60 27.03 -15.38
N ASN A 238 7.50 26.71 -16.67
CA ASN A 238 6.93 27.54 -17.74
C ASN A 238 5.91 26.72 -18.56
N ALA A 239 5.62 27.14 -19.81
CA ALA A 239 4.60 26.53 -20.66
C ALA A 239 5.04 25.22 -21.35
N GLU A 240 4.14 24.24 -21.41
CA GLU A 240 4.28 23.00 -22.18
C GLU A 240 3.04 22.64 -22.99
N GLU A 241 3.28 21.96 -24.12
CA GLU A 241 2.24 21.28 -24.88
C GLU A 241 2.79 20.01 -25.55
N ILE A 242 2.09 18.89 -25.42
CA ILE A 242 2.29 17.73 -26.30
C ILE A 242 1.59 18.03 -27.61
N VAL A 243 2.28 17.86 -28.74
CA VAL A 243 1.69 18.03 -30.08
C VAL A 243 1.21 16.69 -30.65
N ASP A 244 1.92 15.59 -30.40
CA ASP A 244 1.56 14.28 -30.95
C ASP A 244 2.05 13.11 -30.07
N ILE A 245 1.46 11.92 -30.28
CA ILE A 245 1.68 10.69 -29.53
C ILE A 245 1.59 9.44 -30.41
N CYS A 246 2.48 8.47 -30.16
CA CYS A 246 2.42 7.14 -30.77
C CYS A 246 2.69 6.03 -29.73
N GLU A 247 2.26 4.80 -30.04
CA GLU A 247 2.52 3.59 -29.24
C GLU A 247 3.34 2.59 -30.07
N PRO A 248 4.70 2.69 -30.12
CA PRO A 248 5.56 1.78 -30.90
C PRO A 248 5.38 0.30 -30.55
N VAL A 249 5.16 0.00 -29.27
CA VAL A 249 4.81 -1.34 -28.77
C VAL A 249 3.77 -1.19 -27.68
N GLN A 250 2.82 -2.13 -27.58
CA GLN A 250 1.68 -2.02 -26.66
C GLN A 250 2.12 -1.76 -25.22
N GLY A 251 1.61 -0.67 -24.62
CA GLY A 251 2.00 -0.27 -23.27
C GLY A 251 3.30 0.56 -23.19
N THR A 252 3.93 0.90 -24.31
CA THR A 252 5.02 1.90 -24.37
C THR A 252 4.60 3.01 -25.32
N ILE A 253 4.39 4.21 -24.78
CA ILE A 253 4.03 5.40 -25.57
C ILE A 253 5.23 6.34 -25.72
N ILE A 254 5.26 7.08 -26.81
CA ILE A 254 6.17 8.21 -27.03
C ILE A 254 5.31 9.42 -27.36
N VAL A 255 5.52 10.50 -26.61
CA VAL A 255 4.96 11.83 -26.89
C VAL A 255 6.06 12.75 -27.39
N THR A 256 5.72 13.66 -28.29
CA THR A 256 6.56 14.80 -28.66
C THR A 256 5.79 16.08 -28.43
N GLY A 257 6.48 17.10 -27.93
CA GLY A 257 5.90 18.40 -27.63
C GLY A 257 6.95 19.49 -27.58
N TRP A 258 6.54 20.69 -27.23
CA TRP A 258 7.43 21.83 -27.04
C TRP A 258 7.37 22.31 -25.58
N THR A 259 8.46 22.87 -25.08
CA THR A 259 8.57 23.34 -23.69
C THR A 259 9.43 24.60 -23.58
N GLU A 260 8.99 25.52 -22.73
CA GLU A 260 9.75 26.69 -22.28
C GLU A 260 10.55 26.43 -20.99
N SER A 261 10.49 25.21 -20.42
CA SER A 261 10.96 24.90 -19.06
C SER A 261 12.39 24.33 -19.01
N PRO A 262 13.38 25.04 -18.44
CA PRO A 262 14.72 24.50 -18.22
C PRO A 262 14.76 23.36 -17.19
N ASN A 263 13.70 23.21 -16.38
CA ASN A 263 13.52 22.15 -15.38
C ASN A 263 12.63 20.99 -15.85
N PHE A 264 12.23 20.94 -17.14
CA PHE A 264 11.45 19.82 -17.67
C PHE A 264 12.16 18.48 -17.41
N SER A 265 11.41 17.45 -17.02
CA SER A 265 11.97 16.18 -16.54
C SER A 265 12.73 15.44 -17.63
N THR A 266 14.07 15.33 -17.51
CA THR A 266 14.96 14.57 -18.43
C THR A 266 15.70 13.43 -17.73
N THR A 267 15.94 12.35 -18.47
CA THR A 267 16.58 11.13 -17.95
C THR A 267 18.10 11.13 -18.08
N THR A 268 18.79 10.35 -17.25
CA THR A 268 20.22 10.06 -17.44
C THR A 268 20.43 9.31 -18.76
N GLY A 269 21.40 9.72 -19.56
CA GLY A 269 21.63 9.15 -20.90
C GLY A 269 20.72 9.73 -22.00
N ALA A 270 19.95 10.76 -21.71
CA ALA A 270 19.27 11.57 -22.72
C ALA A 270 20.27 12.25 -23.68
N TYR A 271 19.83 12.48 -24.92
CA TYR A 271 20.62 13.14 -25.97
C TYR A 271 20.98 14.59 -25.58
N SER A 272 20.00 15.35 -25.10
CA SER A 272 20.18 16.63 -24.41
C SER A 272 19.37 16.67 -23.12
N ARG A 273 19.93 17.35 -22.11
CA ARG A 273 19.30 17.60 -20.80
C ARG A 273 19.11 19.08 -20.50
N THR A 274 19.30 19.93 -21.49
CA THR A 274 19.21 21.38 -21.39
C THR A 274 18.36 21.94 -22.53
N LEU A 275 17.40 22.79 -22.16
CA LEU A 275 16.77 23.75 -23.07
C LEU A 275 17.88 24.65 -23.65
N SER A 276 17.92 24.77 -24.97
CA SER A 276 19.02 25.41 -25.71
C SER A 276 18.61 26.76 -26.30
N GLY A 277 17.33 26.92 -26.64
CA GLY A 277 16.74 28.16 -27.15
C GLY A 277 15.61 28.70 -26.28
N GLY A 278 14.65 29.39 -26.91
CA GLY A 278 13.46 29.92 -26.25
C GLY A 278 12.40 28.85 -26.00
N ILE A 279 12.25 27.95 -26.98
CA ILE A 279 11.36 26.79 -26.97
C ILE A 279 12.10 25.65 -27.67
N ASP A 280 12.32 24.51 -26.99
CA ASP A 280 12.86 23.30 -27.62
C ASP A 280 11.78 22.20 -27.72
N ILE A 281 11.99 21.25 -28.63
CA ILE A 281 11.23 20.01 -28.69
C ILE A 281 11.62 19.14 -27.49
N PHE A 282 10.64 18.58 -26.77
CA PHE A 282 10.85 17.43 -25.89
C PHE A 282 10.34 16.14 -26.53
N ILE A 283 11.05 15.03 -26.28
CA ILE A 283 10.64 13.68 -26.67
C ILE A 283 10.63 12.83 -25.40
N SER A 284 9.46 12.37 -24.97
CA SER A 284 9.28 11.56 -23.75
C SER A 284 8.67 10.20 -24.05
N LYS A 285 9.35 9.14 -23.60
CA LYS A 285 8.95 7.74 -23.72
C LYS A 285 8.50 7.23 -22.35
N PHE A 286 7.27 6.74 -22.26
CA PHE A 286 6.66 6.24 -21.03
C PHE A 286 6.32 4.75 -21.15
N ASN A 287 6.55 4.02 -20.06
CA ASN A 287 5.99 2.69 -19.88
C ASN A 287 4.65 2.85 -19.15
N VAL A 288 3.57 2.49 -19.85
CA VAL A 288 2.18 2.48 -19.37
C VAL A 288 1.60 1.06 -19.38
N LYS A 289 2.45 0.03 -19.52
CA LYS A 289 2.08 -1.38 -19.49
C LYS A 289 1.73 -1.80 -18.07
N GLY A 290 0.53 -2.37 -17.89
CA GLY A 290 0.09 -2.90 -16.60
C GLY A 290 0.14 -1.85 -15.49
N SER A 291 1.03 -2.05 -14.54
CA SER A 291 1.10 -1.29 -13.29
C SER A 291 2.37 -0.45 -13.10
N ALA A 292 3.37 -0.60 -13.98
CA ALA A 292 4.71 -0.04 -13.85
C ALA A 292 4.83 1.40 -14.40
N ARG A 293 3.83 2.26 -14.15
CA ARG A 293 3.67 3.57 -14.83
C ARG A 293 4.81 4.54 -14.54
N GLU A 294 5.76 4.65 -15.47
CA GLU A 294 7.02 5.40 -15.28
C GLU A 294 7.50 6.11 -16.56
N LEU A 295 8.29 7.17 -16.38
CA LEU A 295 9.09 7.80 -17.42
C LEU A 295 10.34 6.93 -17.70
N VAL A 296 10.45 6.40 -18.91
CA VAL A 296 11.56 5.54 -19.35
C VAL A 296 12.72 6.37 -19.90
N PHE A 297 12.40 7.39 -20.71
CA PHE A 297 13.38 8.26 -21.34
C PHE A 297 12.76 9.63 -21.62
N SER A 298 13.49 10.72 -21.39
CA SER A 298 13.11 12.06 -21.84
C SER A 298 14.35 12.90 -22.19
N THR A 299 14.30 13.56 -23.34
CA THR A 299 15.35 14.43 -23.89
C THR A 299 14.77 15.70 -24.48
N PHE A 300 15.59 16.75 -24.54
CA PHE A 300 15.38 17.88 -25.46
C PHE A 300 15.96 17.57 -26.85
N LEU A 301 15.45 18.29 -27.85
CA LEU A 301 15.96 18.42 -29.22
C LEU A 301 15.66 19.86 -29.69
N GLY A 302 16.70 20.69 -29.74
CA GLY A 302 16.60 22.11 -30.12
C GLY A 302 17.96 22.69 -30.44
N GLY A 303 17.97 23.88 -31.03
CA GLY A 303 19.14 24.73 -31.25
C GLY A 303 19.06 26.00 -30.42
N ALA A 304 19.60 27.12 -30.92
CA ALA A 304 19.66 28.37 -30.16
C ALA A 304 18.37 29.22 -30.19
N GLU A 305 17.38 28.91 -31.02
CA GLU A 305 16.17 29.72 -31.25
C GLU A 305 14.89 28.97 -30.82
N ASN A 306 13.89 28.78 -31.69
CA ASN A 306 12.63 28.10 -31.38
C ASN A 306 12.44 26.87 -32.29
N ASP A 307 12.18 25.73 -31.66
CA ASP A 307 12.06 24.42 -32.30
C ASP A 307 10.74 23.75 -31.88
N SER A 308 9.79 23.67 -32.81
CA SER A 308 8.44 23.17 -32.55
C SER A 308 8.15 21.88 -33.33
N PRO A 309 7.78 20.76 -32.67
CA PRO A 309 7.42 19.54 -33.38
C PRO A 309 6.03 19.67 -34.00
N VAL A 310 5.76 18.88 -35.04
CA VAL A 310 4.43 18.78 -35.67
C VAL A 310 3.89 17.35 -35.64
N ASN A 311 4.76 16.34 -35.55
CA ASN A 311 4.33 14.95 -35.53
C ASN A 311 5.42 14.00 -35.01
N VAL A 312 5.01 12.87 -34.42
CA VAL A 312 5.88 11.71 -34.13
C VAL A 312 5.37 10.47 -34.86
N GLN A 313 6.24 9.86 -35.66
CA GLN A 313 5.96 8.60 -36.37
C GLN A 313 6.96 7.52 -35.98
N VAL A 314 6.58 6.25 -36.13
CA VAL A 314 7.45 5.10 -35.82
C VAL A 314 7.46 4.09 -36.97
N ASP A 315 8.65 3.60 -37.34
CA ASP A 315 8.78 2.53 -38.34
C ASP A 315 8.61 1.13 -37.74
N GLN A 316 8.58 0.11 -38.60
CA GLN A 316 8.43 -1.30 -38.19
C GLN A 316 9.56 -1.83 -37.29
N ASN A 317 10.70 -1.13 -37.20
CA ASN A 317 11.79 -1.44 -36.27
C ASN A 317 11.72 -0.58 -34.99
N SER A 318 10.59 0.10 -34.77
CA SER A 318 10.38 1.07 -33.69
C SER A 318 11.33 2.28 -33.71
N ASN A 319 12.00 2.59 -34.84
CA ASN A 319 12.74 3.85 -34.96
C ASN A 319 11.77 5.02 -35.02
N ILE A 320 12.17 6.16 -34.46
CA ILE A 320 11.26 7.28 -34.16
C ILE A 320 11.60 8.45 -35.08
N TYR A 321 10.59 9.01 -35.73
CA TYR A 321 10.72 10.11 -36.67
C TYR A 321 9.99 11.32 -36.08
N ILE A 322 10.72 12.40 -35.86
CA ILE A 322 10.18 13.70 -35.46
C ILE A 322 10.18 14.60 -36.68
N GLY A 323 9.00 15.13 -37.01
CA GLY A 323 8.87 16.29 -37.90
C GLY A 323 8.73 17.55 -37.06
N ALA A 324 9.39 18.62 -37.47
CA ALA A 324 9.36 19.92 -36.80
C ALA A 324 9.39 21.07 -37.82
N THR A 325 9.01 22.27 -37.34
CA THR A 325 9.39 23.54 -37.96
C THR A 325 10.31 24.29 -36.98
N THR A 326 11.33 24.93 -37.51
CA THR A 326 12.44 25.49 -36.73
C THR A 326 12.96 26.78 -37.36
N ASN A 327 13.39 27.74 -36.53
CA ASN A 327 14.24 28.87 -36.94
C ASN A 327 15.68 28.77 -36.38
N SER A 328 16.02 27.65 -35.73
CA SER A 328 17.37 27.34 -35.26
C SER A 328 18.24 26.88 -36.42
N ASN A 329 19.44 27.45 -36.54
CA ASN A 329 20.41 27.14 -37.62
C ASN A 329 21.49 26.11 -37.22
N ASP A 330 21.39 25.60 -35.99
CA ASP A 330 22.40 24.80 -35.28
C ASP A 330 21.85 23.47 -34.72
N LEU A 331 20.69 23.02 -35.20
CA LEU A 331 20.20 21.66 -34.94
C LEU A 331 21.20 20.60 -35.42
N PRO A 332 21.23 19.41 -34.78
CA PRO A 332 22.15 18.37 -35.17
C PRO A 332 21.88 17.88 -36.61
N LEU A 333 22.94 17.76 -37.42
CA LEU A 333 22.85 17.25 -38.79
C LEU A 333 23.65 15.96 -38.94
N VAL A 334 22.94 14.84 -39.04
CA VAL A 334 23.49 13.49 -39.25
C VAL A 334 23.01 12.97 -40.60
N ASN A 335 23.90 12.53 -41.49
CA ASN A 335 23.52 11.92 -42.78
C ASN A 335 22.59 12.79 -43.68
N ALA A 336 22.59 14.11 -43.50
CA ALA A 336 21.63 15.06 -44.05
C ALA A 336 21.67 15.26 -45.59
N ILE A 337 20.54 15.63 -46.19
CA ILE A 337 20.46 16.19 -47.56
C ILE A 337 20.96 17.64 -47.56
N SER A 338 20.37 18.47 -46.68
CA SER A 338 20.78 19.86 -46.50
C SER A 338 21.84 19.99 -45.42
N LYS A 339 22.76 20.94 -45.60
CA LYS A 339 23.82 21.26 -44.63
C LYS A 339 23.60 22.58 -43.89
N SER A 340 22.47 23.24 -44.13
CA SER A 340 22.01 24.43 -43.43
C SER A 340 20.49 24.57 -43.58
N SER A 341 19.89 25.41 -42.75
CA SER A 341 18.66 26.13 -43.13
C SER A 341 18.88 26.96 -44.40
N TYR A 342 17.78 27.31 -45.05
CA TYR A 342 17.73 28.18 -46.23
C TYR A 342 16.81 29.40 -46.01
N GLY A 343 15.86 29.29 -45.08
CA GLY A 343 14.87 30.31 -44.73
C GLY A 343 15.03 30.91 -43.32
N LEU A 344 13.98 31.58 -42.84
CA LEU A 344 13.84 31.96 -41.42
C LEU A 344 13.16 30.83 -40.64
N ASN A 345 12.09 30.24 -41.19
CA ASN A 345 11.50 29.01 -40.68
C ASN A 345 11.68 27.90 -41.73
N ASP A 346 12.32 26.80 -41.36
CA ASP A 346 12.51 25.62 -42.23
C ASP A 346 11.83 24.39 -41.60
N ALA A 347 11.43 23.43 -42.45
CA ALA A 347 11.03 22.12 -41.96
C ALA A 347 12.27 21.31 -41.56
N TYR A 348 12.19 20.57 -40.47
CA TYR A 348 13.27 19.72 -39.98
C TYR A 348 12.78 18.31 -39.66
N ILE A 349 13.49 17.31 -40.16
CA ILE A 349 13.18 15.89 -40.00
C ILE A 349 14.32 15.22 -39.27
N CYS A 350 14.04 14.54 -38.16
CA CYS A 350 15.01 13.78 -37.38
C CYS A 350 14.53 12.34 -37.16
N LYS A 351 15.39 11.36 -37.41
CA LYS A 351 15.16 9.95 -37.10
C LYS A 351 16.08 9.49 -35.97
N PHE A 352 15.50 9.10 -34.85
CA PHE A 352 16.20 8.38 -33.77
C PHE A 352 16.08 6.87 -33.94
N ASN A 353 17.01 6.14 -33.32
CA ASN A 353 16.83 4.71 -33.06
C ASN A 353 15.70 4.44 -32.05
N SER A 354 15.34 3.16 -31.87
CA SER A 354 14.23 2.74 -30.99
C SER A 354 14.40 3.10 -29.51
N ASP A 355 15.63 3.38 -29.07
CA ASP A 355 15.98 3.70 -27.69
C ASP A 355 16.11 5.21 -27.44
N CYS A 356 15.84 6.04 -28.46
CA CYS A 356 15.94 7.51 -28.44
C CYS A 356 17.34 8.07 -28.15
N ASN A 357 18.39 7.24 -28.14
CA ASN A 357 19.73 7.64 -27.69
C ASN A 357 20.73 7.97 -28.82
N GLU A 358 20.37 7.70 -30.08
CA GLU A 358 21.17 8.00 -31.27
C GLU A 358 20.29 8.54 -32.41
N ILE A 359 20.76 9.61 -33.06
CA ILE A 359 20.18 10.13 -34.31
C ILE A 359 20.76 9.34 -35.48
N ILE A 360 19.91 8.63 -36.22
CA ILE A 360 20.27 7.84 -37.42
C ILE A 360 20.47 8.77 -38.62
N PHE A 361 19.54 9.72 -38.81
CA PHE A 361 19.73 10.84 -39.73
C PHE A 361 18.90 12.04 -39.25
N SER A 362 19.29 13.23 -39.68
CA SER A 362 18.50 14.46 -39.57
C SER A 362 18.79 15.39 -40.74
N THR A 363 17.82 16.20 -41.16
CA THR A 363 17.99 17.18 -42.25
C THR A 363 16.97 18.31 -42.14
N TYR A 364 17.39 19.52 -42.52
CA TYR A 364 16.46 20.57 -42.94
C TYR A 364 15.85 20.24 -44.32
N PHE A 365 14.68 20.78 -44.58
CA PHE A 365 13.96 20.73 -45.85
C PHE A 365 13.20 22.06 -46.05
N GLY A 366 13.43 22.73 -47.18
CA GLY A 366 12.87 24.04 -47.47
C GLY A 366 13.60 24.72 -48.64
N GLY A 367 13.36 26.01 -48.80
CA GLY A 367 13.98 26.90 -49.77
C GLY A 367 14.33 28.26 -49.14
N SER A 368 14.47 29.31 -49.94
CA SER A 368 15.05 30.59 -49.50
C SER A 368 14.23 31.46 -48.53
N LYS A 369 13.07 31.00 -48.05
CA LYS A 369 12.13 31.72 -47.19
C LYS A 369 11.40 30.77 -46.23
N ASP A 370 10.26 31.17 -45.67
CA ASP A 370 9.52 30.37 -44.70
C ASP A 370 8.85 29.14 -45.35
N ASP A 371 9.14 27.97 -44.77
CA ASP A 371 8.72 26.62 -45.16
C ASP A 371 8.17 25.88 -43.92
N PHE A 372 6.88 26.01 -43.67
CA PHE A 372 6.21 25.45 -42.50
C PHE A 372 5.75 24.01 -42.76
N LEU A 373 6.23 23.07 -41.96
CA LEU A 373 5.72 21.70 -41.93
C LEU A 373 4.43 21.64 -41.12
N THR A 374 3.46 20.81 -41.53
CA THR A 374 2.21 20.60 -40.75
C THR A 374 1.87 19.13 -40.52
N SER A 375 2.27 18.22 -41.40
CA SER A 375 2.06 16.78 -41.17
C SER A 375 3.17 15.92 -41.79
N VAL A 376 3.55 14.87 -41.07
CA VAL A 376 4.52 13.85 -41.50
C VAL A 376 3.89 12.48 -41.37
N LYS A 377 4.03 11.65 -42.40
CA LYS A 377 3.56 10.25 -42.40
C LYS A 377 4.57 9.34 -43.08
N LEU A 378 4.60 8.06 -42.70
CA LEU A 378 5.47 7.06 -43.33
C LEU A 378 4.72 6.26 -44.40
N SER A 379 5.43 5.95 -45.48
CA SER A 379 5.01 4.94 -46.48
C SER A 379 5.34 3.53 -46.02
N GLY A 380 4.76 2.52 -46.65
CA GLY A 380 5.07 1.11 -46.43
C GLY A 380 6.52 0.72 -46.73
N ASP A 381 7.28 1.54 -47.47
CA ASP A 381 8.75 1.38 -47.65
C ASP A 381 9.59 2.21 -46.65
N ASN A 382 8.94 2.74 -45.60
CA ASN A 382 9.44 3.68 -44.60
C ASN A 382 10.01 4.99 -45.17
N GLY A 383 9.70 5.32 -46.43
CA GLY A 383 9.91 6.65 -46.99
C GLY A 383 8.98 7.67 -46.32
N ILE A 384 9.36 8.94 -46.33
CA ILE A 384 8.81 9.96 -45.44
C ILE A 384 8.02 10.96 -46.28
N TYR A 385 6.71 10.99 -46.09
CA TYR A 385 5.83 11.99 -46.67
C TYR A 385 5.81 13.24 -45.81
N LEU A 386 6.02 14.39 -46.44
CA LEU A 386 6.00 15.72 -45.84
C LEU A 386 4.86 16.52 -46.49
N CYS A 387 4.06 17.18 -45.65
CA CYS A 387 3.03 18.12 -46.06
C CYS A 387 3.16 19.41 -45.24
N GLY A 388 2.95 20.54 -45.89
CA GLY A 388 3.10 21.86 -45.29
C GLY A 388 2.73 22.97 -46.27
N TYR A 389 3.16 24.20 -45.96
CA TYR A 389 2.98 25.36 -46.82
C TYR A 389 4.25 26.22 -46.84
N THR A 390 4.47 26.93 -47.95
CA THR A 390 5.77 27.53 -48.27
C THR A 390 5.61 28.89 -48.94
N SER A 391 6.49 29.83 -48.60
CA SER A 391 6.68 31.09 -49.35
C SER A 391 7.94 31.09 -50.23
N SER A 392 8.69 29.99 -50.19
CA SER A 392 9.89 29.75 -50.99
C SER A 392 9.51 29.41 -52.43
N ASN A 393 10.18 30.00 -53.41
CA ASN A 393 9.94 29.73 -54.85
C ASN A 393 11.03 28.83 -55.47
N ASP A 394 11.84 28.23 -54.61
CA ASP A 394 13.03 27.46 -54.91
C ASP A 394 13.11 26.17 -54.09
N LEU A 395 11.94 25.61 -53.72
CA LEU A 395 11.88 24.23 -53.21
C LEU A 395 12.54 23.26 -54.20
N PRO A 396 13.12 22.15 -53.70
CA PRO A 396 13.79 21.14 -54.52
C PRO A 396 12.80 20.26 -55.31
N THR A 397 11.99 20.88 -56.18
CA THR A 397 10.96 20.22 -56.98
C THR A 397 11.54 19.18 -57.93
N THR A 398 10.83 18.06 -58.06
CA THR A 398 11.29 16.89 -58.83
C THR A 398 10.76 16.89 -60.25
N GLY A 399 11.48 16.28 -61.19
CA GLY A 399 10.98 16.08 -62.55
C GLY A 399 9.66 15.30 -62.55
N GLY A 400 8.59 15.92 -63.05
CA GLY A 400 7.23 15.38 -62.98
C GLY A 400 6.36 15.95 -61.84
N ALA A 401 6.84 16.96 -61.11
CA ALA A 401 6.02 17.74 -60.18
C ALA A 401 4.72 18.24 -60.84
N TYR A 402 3.64 18.31 -60.06
CA TYR A 402 2.35 18.87 -60.51
C TYR A 402 2.47 20.38 -60.77
N GLN A 403 3.18 21.09 -59.89
CA GLN A 403 3.52 22.50 -59.98
C GLN A 403 4.96 22.67 -59.48
N ASP A 404 5.81 23.33 -60.29
CA ASP A 404 7.25 23.41 -60.09
C ASP A 404 7.72 24.70 -59.39
N LYS A 405 6.80 25.64 -59.16
CA LYS A 405 7.04 26.97 -58.58
C LYS A 405 5.88 27.41 -57.69
N LEU A 406 6.15 28.36 -56.81
CA LEU A 406 5.12 29.10 -56.07
C LEU A 406 4.30 29.96 -57.04
N LYS A 407 2.97 30.00 -56.88
CA LYS A 407 2.09 30.93 -57.60
C LYS A 407 1.66 32.11 -56.73
N GLY A 408 1.29 31.82 -55.49
CA GLY A 408 0.74 32.77 -54.54
C GLY A 408 1.81 33.35 -53.63
N LYS A 409 1.39 33.73 -52.42
CA LYS A 409 2.32 34.12 -51.35
C LYS A 409 2.71 32.92 -50.48
N TYR A 410 1.74 32.04 -50.24
CA TYR A 410 1.92 30.73 -49.63
C TYR A 410 1.19 29.71 -50.48
N ASP A 411 1.88 28.67 -50.96
CA ASP A 411 1.25 27.51 -51.59
C ASP A 411 1.47 26.28 -50.70
N ILE A 412 0.62 25.26 -50.83
CA ILE A 412 0.84 23.96 -50.19
C ILE A 412 2.05 23.30 -50.86
N PHE A 413 2.91 22.62 -50.08
CA PHE A 413 3.90 21.70 -50.63
C PHE A 413 3.63 20.26 -50.19
N PHE A 414 3.96 19.32 -51.09
CA PHE A 414 4.04 17.91 -50.80
C PHE A 414 5.39 17.35 -51.24
N ALA A 415 6.03 16.56 -50.39
CA ALA A 415 7.28 15.88 -50.72
C ALA A 415 7.33 14.44 -50.19
N LYS A 416 8.13 13.59 -50.86
CA LYS A 416 8.51 12.26 -50.37
C LYS A 416 10.03 12.15 -50.29
N LEU A 417 10.57 11.90 -49.10
CA LEU A 417 11.97 11.52 -48.89
C LEU A 417 12.13 9.99 -48.89
N SER A 418 13.33 9.52 -49.24
CA SER A 418 13.80 8.15 -48.97
C SER A 418 13.77 7.83 -47.47
N ASN A 419 13.69 6.54 -47.12
CA ASN A 419 13.73 6.07 -45.73
C ASN A 419 15.04 6.35 -44.97
N THR A 420 16.13 6.64 -45.67
CA THR A 420 17.42 7.13 -45.12
C THR A 420 17.47 8.64 -44.95
N GLY A 421 16.45 9.38 -45.38
CA GLY A 421 16.45 10.84 -45.41
C GLY A 421 17.51 11.46 -46.34
N GLN A 422 18.06 10.71 -47.31
CA GLN A 422 19.17 11.13 -48.20
C GLN A 422 18.77 11.45 -49.65
N THR A 423 17.52 11.22 -50.04
CA THR A 423 17.05 11.48 -51.41
C THR A 423 15.62 11.99 -51.44
N ILE A 424 15.40 13.10 -52.14
CA ILE A 424 14.06 13.62 -52.44
C ILE A 424 13.55 12.86 -53.66
N ARG A 425 12.50 12.05 -53.48
CA ARG A 425 11.88 11.24 -54.54
C ARG A 425 10.77 11.99 -55.26
N THR A 426 10.09 12.88 -54.53
CA THR A 426 8.98 13.69 -55.01
C THR A 426 9.02 15.02 -54.26
N CYS A 427 8.81 16.13 -54.96
CA CYS A 427 8.50 17.43 -54.37
C CYS A 427 7.71 18.26 -55.39
N THR A 428 6.58 18.83 -54.95
CA THR A 428 5.68 19.66 -55.77
C THR A 428 5.01 20.72 -54.90
N TYR A 429 4.69 21.86 -55.52
CA TYR A 429 3.72 22.81 -55.01
C TYR A 429 2.29 22.37 -55.37
N ILE A 430 1.29 22.91 -54.68
CA ILE A 430 -0.15 22.85 -55.00
C ILE A 430 -0.78 24.17 -54.54
N GLY A 431 -1.13 25.05 -55.48
CA GLY A 431 -1.75 26.33 -55.12
C GLY A 431 -2.26 27.16 -56.29
N GLY A 432 -2.77 28.35 -55.98
CA GLY A 432 -3.25 29.39 -56.87
C GLY A 432 -2.58 30.74 -56.59
N ILE A 433 -3.24 31.87 -56.89
CA ILE A 433 -2.61 33.20 -56.82
C ILE A 433 -2.58 33.88 -55.44
N GLU A 434 -3.21 33.32 -54.41
CA GLU A 434 -3.32 33.93 -53.06
C GLU A 434 -2.65 33.04 -51.98
N ASP A 435 -3.16 32.99 -50.74
CA ASP A 435 -2.63 32.11 -49.68
C ASP A 435 -3.36 30.74 -49.67
N ASP A 436 -2.61 29.64 -49.72
CA ASP A 436 -3.08 28.27 -49.61
C ASP A 436 -2.34 27.50 -48.49
N PHE A 437 -3.09 26.86 -47.59
CA PHE A 437 -2.56 26.20 -46.40
C PHE A 437 -3.01 24.75 -46.29
N ALA A 438 -2.09 23.85 -45.92
CA ALA A 438 -2.40 22.47 -45.53
C ALA A 438 -2.26 22.31 -44.02
N TYR A 439 -3.26 21.70 -43.37
CA TYR A 439 -3.28 21.51 -41.92
C TYR A 439 -2.94 20.08 -41.50
N ASP A 440 -3.43 19.07 -42.23
CA ASP A 440 -3.16 17.66 -41.91
C ASP A 440 -3.16 16.77 -43.16
N MET A 441 -2.55 15.59 -43.04
CA MET A 441 -2.36 14.59 -44.08
C MET A 441 -2.54 13.18 -43.51
N CYS A 442 -3.35 12.36 -44.18
CA CYS A 442 -3.44 10.93 -43.92
C CYS A 442 -2.95 10.09 -45.11
N VAL A 443 -2.53 8.85 -44.82
CA VAL A 443 -2.00 7.91 -45.82
C VAL A 443 -2.75 6.59 -45.71
N THR A 444 -3.22 6.08 -46.84
CA THR A 444 -3.90 4.78 -46.90
C THR A 444 -2.90 3.63 -47.12
N PRO A 445 -3.26 2.37 -46.78
CA PRO A 445 -2.47 1.18 -47.11
C PRO A 445 -2.17 1.00 -48.60
N SER A 446 -2.94 1.67 -49.47
CA SER A 446 -2.76 1.69 -50.92
C SER A 446 -1.83 2.81 -51.40
N GLU A 447 -1.11 3.47 -50.48
CA GLU A 447 -0.21 4.62 -50.74
C GLU A 447 -0.90 5.84 -51.37
N TYR A 448 -2.22 5.98 -51.16
CA TYR A 448 -2.92 7.23 -51.47
C TYR A 448 -2.76 8.20 -50.31
N ILE A 449 -2.45 9.45 -50.65
CA ILE A 449 -2.26 10.54 -49.70
C ILE A 449 -3.48 11.44 -49.77
N TYR A 450 -4.04 11.82 -48.62
CA TYR A 450 -5.16 12.75 -48.54
C TYR A 450 -4.76 13.94 -47.65
N ILE A 451 -4.94 15.16 -48.14
CA ILE A 451 -4.55 16.39 -47.45
C ILE A 451 -5.80 17.25 -47.25
N GLY A 452 -5.93 17.82 -46.05
CA GLY A 452 -6.93 18.81 -45.67
C GLY A 452 -6.29 20.19 -45.51
N GLY A 453 -6.98 21.23 -45.97
CA GLY A 453 -6.46 22.59 -45.95
C GLY A 453 -7.53 23.68 -46.04
N ALA A 454 -7.07 24.89 -46.30
CA ALA A 454 -7.90 26.03 -46.72
C ALA A 454 -7.17 26.86 -47.78
N THR A 455 -7.93 27.54 -48.65
CA THR A 455 -7.42 28.36 -49.77
C THR A 455 -8.11 29.72 -49.81
N LYS A 456 -7.37 30.77 -50.20
CA LYS A 456 -7.93 32.06 -50.68
C LYS A 456 -7.99 32.15 -52.20
N SER A 457 -7.44 31.17 -52.89
CA SER A 457 -7.19 31.21 -54.33
C SER A 457 -8.42 30.77 -55.11
N ASN A 458 -9.06 31.72 -55.79
CA ASN A 458 -10.20 31.42 -56.68
C ASN A 458 -9.80 30.58 -57.92
N ASP A 459 -8.50 30.44 -58.19
CA ASP A 459 -7.90 29.58 -59.20
C ASP A 459 -7.20 28.35 -58.61
N PHE A 460 -7.45 28.01 -57.34
CA PHE A 460 -6.92 26.80 -56.70
C PHE A 460 -7.20 25.57 -57.58
N PRO A 461 -6.23 24.65 -57.76
CA PRO A 461 -6.36 23.54 -58.69
C PRO A 461 -7.50 22.60 -58.30
N ALA A 462 -8.62 22.67 -59.02
CA ALA A 462 -9.74 21.75 -58.88
C ALA A 462 -9.64 20.60 -59.91
N PHE A 463 -9.68 19.34 -59.47
CA PHE A 463 -9.39 18.15 -60.27
C PHE A 463 -10.37 17.01 -59.91
N PRO A 464 -11.01 16.30 -60.88
CA PRO A 464 -10.64 16.15 -62.29
C PRO A 464 -10.96 17.35 -63.20
N VAL A 465 -10.14 17.55 -64.23
CA VAL A 465 -10.36 18.52 -65.33
C VAL A 465 -10.00 17.93 -66.70
N LYS A 466 -10.88 18.19 -67.68
CA LYS A 466 -10.66 17.84 -69.09
C LYS A 466 -9.70 18.83 -69.75
N ILE A 467 -8.49 18.37 -70.08
CA ILE A 467 -7.53 19.15 -70.89
C ILE A 467 -8.00 19.16 -72.35
N TRP A 468 -8.14 20.34 -72.94
CA TRP A 468 -8.52 20.50 -74.35
C TRP A 468 -7.33 20.27 -75.30
N TYR A 469 -7.58 19.55 -76.39
CA TYR A 469 -6.90 19.76 -77.67
C TYR A 469 -7.87 20.46 -78.63
N TYR A 470 -7.40 21.46 -79.37
CA TYR A 470 -8.24 22.27 -80.27
C TYR A 470 -8.95 21.41 -81.33
N GLY A 471 -10.29 21.42 -81.35
CA GLY A 471 -11.05 20.87 -82.49
C GLY A 471 -12.55 20.58 -82.27
N SER A 472 -13.00 20.29 -81.05
CA SER A 472 -14.37 19.76 -80.82
C SER A 472 -15.13 20.53 -79.72
N TYR A 473 -16.21 21.21 -80.09
CA TYR A 473 -17.17 21.78 -79.13
C TYR A 473 -17.81 20.66 -78.30
N GLU A 474 -17.37 20.52 -77.06
CA GLU A 474 -17.93 19.57 -76.09
C GLU A 474 -18.01 20.18 -74.69
N TYR A 475 -19.09 19.83 -73.99
CA TYR A 475 -19.36 20.27 -72.63
C TYR A 475 -18.33 19.69 -71.64
N VAL A 476 -18.12 20.39 -70.52
CA VAL A 476 -17.29 19.88 -69.40
C VAL A 476 -18.08 18.79 -68.68
N PHE A 477 -17.51 17.59 -68.63
CA PHE A 477 -18.18 16.38 -68.17
C PHE A 477 -17.47 15.67 -67.00
N GLU A 478 -16.28 16.13 -66.61
CA GLU A 478 -15.63 15.73 -65.37
C GLU A 478 -15.89 16.79 -64.29
N SER A 479 -16.16 16.36 -63.06
CA SER A 479 -16.43 17.26 -61.93
C SER A 479 -15.72 16.79 -60.65
N PRO A 480 -14.89 17.63 -59.99
CA PRO A 480 -14.66 17.48 -58.56
C PRO A 480 -15.99 17.70 -57.82
N PHE A 481 -15.97 17.49 -56.50
CA PHE A 481 -17.15 17.68 -55.68
C PHE A 481 -17.67 19.13 -55.74
N ASP A 482 -16.77 20.12 -55.62
CA ASP A 482 -17.05 21.53 -55.87
C ASP A 482 -15.90 22.19 -56.67
N ARG A 483 -16.27 23.17 -57.51
CA ARG A 483 -15.40 24.04 -58.30
C ARG A 483 -15.51 25.51 -57.88
N THR A 484 -16.35 25.83 -56.92
CA THR A 484 -16.83 27.18 -56.65
C THR A 484 -16.19 27.73 -55.40
N TYR A 485 -15.10 28.48 -55.56
CA TYR A 485 -14.61 29.33 -54.48
C TYR A 485 -15.70 30.33 -54.07
N ASN A 486 -16.27 30.13 -52.88
CA ASN A 486 -17.47 30.83 -52.41
C ASN A 486 -17.32 31.50 -51.03
N GLY A 487 -16.32 31.10 -50.23
CA GLY A 487 -15.85 31.79 -49.03
C GLY A 487 -14.76 32.86 -49.28
N ASN A 488 -14.14 33.38 -48.20
CA ASN A 488 -12.89 34.15 -48.26
C ASN A 488 -11.66 33.31 -47.81
N PHE A 489 -11.90 32.29 -47.00
CA PHE A 489 -11.15 31.04 -47.00
C PHE A 489 -12.13 29.93 -47.33
N ASP A 490 -11.81 29.07 -48.30
CA ASP A 490 -12.61 27.89 -48.62
C ASP A 490 -11.83 26.63 -48.23
N GLY A 491 -12.52 25.62 -47.73
CA GLY A 491 -11.89 24.36 -47.33
C GLY A 491 -11.37 23.63 -48.56
N VAL A 492 -10.21 22.97 -48.47
CA VAL A 492 -9.72 22.12 -49.58
C VAL A 492 -9.49 20.68 -49.12
N VAL A 493 -9.89 19.76 -49.99
CA VAL A 493 -9.62 18.32 -49.86
C VAL A 493 -8.91 17.84 -51.11
N ILE A 494 -7.72 17.27 -50.91
CA ILE A 494 -6.75 16.93 -51.96
C ILE A 494 -6.41 15.45 -51.85
N LYS A 495 -6.26 14.75 -52.98
CA LYS A 495 -5.67 13.41 -53.05
C LYS A 495 -4.48 13.37 -54.00
N ILE A 496 -3.38 12.80 -53.52
CA ILE A 496 -2.13 12.62 -54.27
C ILE A 496 -1.82 11.13 -54.39
N LEU A 497 -1.36 10.70 -55.57
CA LEU A 497 -0.78 9.39 -55.80
C LEU A 497 0.63 9.32 -55.18
N GLY A 498 0.77 8.68 -54.00
CA GLY A 498 1.94 8.87 -53.13
C GLY A 498 3.31 8.52 -53.73
N SER A 499 3.37 7.60 -54.69
CA SER A 499 4.63 7.23 -55.35
C SER A 499 5.05 8.13 -56.52
N SER A 500 4.13 8.94 -57.08
CA SER A 500 4.40 9.84 -58.21
C SER A 500 4.30 11.32 -57.85
N GLY A 501 3.60 11.68 -56.78
CA GLY A 501 3.27 13.08 -56.46
C GLY A 501 2.20 13.68 -57.36
N ALA A 502 1.58 12.87 -58.23
CA ALA A 502 0.56 13.37 -59.15
C ALA A 502 -0.77 13.62 -58.42
N LEU A 503 -1.35 14.79 -58.66
CA LEU A 503 -2.67 15.16 -58.19
C LEU A 503 -3.74 14.26 -58.83
N GLU A 504 -4.51 13.53 -58.01
CA GLU A 504 -5.59 12.65 -58.49
C GLU A 504 -6.95 13.33 -58.40
N TYR A 505 -7.20 14.03 -57.29
CA TYR A 505 -8.32 14.95 -57.14
C TYR A 505 -7.94 16.14 -56.26
N ALA A 506 -8.63 17.26 -56.46
CA ALA A 506 -8.68 18.36 -55.52
C ALA A 506 -10.02 19.09 -55.67
N SER A 507 -10.60 19.48 -54.55
CA SER A 507 -11.92 20.10 -54.50
C SER A 507 -11.97 21.15 -53.40
N PHE A 508 -12.72 22.21 -53.66
CA PHE A 508 -13.25 23.09 -52.62
C PHE A 508 -14.26 22.30 -51.74
N PHE A 509 -14.49 22.76 -50.51
CA PHE A 509 -15.39 22.15 -49.55
C PHE A 509 -15.80 23.18 -48.48
N GLY A 510 -16.88 23.91 -48.75
CA GLY A 510 -17.36 24.99 -47.90
C GLY A 510 -18.73 25.55 -48.31
N GLY A 511 -19.14 26.61 -47.63
CA GLY A 511 -20.28 27.47 -47.97
C GLY A 511 -19.83 28.92 -48.20
N LEU A 512 -20.74 29.89 -48.04
CA LEU A 512 -20.44 31.32 -48.25
C LEU A 512 -19.64 31.99 -47.11
N ALA A 513 -19.16 31.21 -46.15
CA ALA A 513 -18.39 31.68 -45.00
C ALA A 513 -16.94 31.21 -45.12
N ASP A 514 -16.11 31.46 -44.11
CA ASP A 514 -14.76 30.91 -44.09
C ASP A 514 -14.78 29.45 -43.61
N ASP A 515 -14.10 28.56 -44.32
CA ASP A 515 -14.11 27.12 -44.12
C ASP A 515 -12.69 26.52 -44.11
N PHE A 516 -12.44 25.57 -43.21
CA PHE A 516 -11.10 25.02 -42.98
C PHE A 516 -11.18 23.52 -42.67
N VAL A 517 -10.54 22.68 -43.50
CA VAL A 517 -10.37 21.24 -43.20
C VAL A 517 -9.11 21.07 -42.36
N THR A 518 -9.25 20.85 -41.05
CA THR A 518 -8.13 20.87 -40.09
C THR A 518 -7.59 19.49 -39.71
N ALA A 519 -8.35 18.41 -39.91
CA ALA A 519 -7.92 17.05 -39.58
C ALA A 519 -8.41 16.02 -40.60
N VAL A 520 -7.60 14.99 -40.88
CA VAL A 520 -7.90 13.96 -41.90
C VAL A 520 -7.66 12.55 -41.36
N GLY A 521 -8.70 11.72 -41.34
CA GLY A 521 -8.65 10.35 -40.82
C GLY A 521 -8.97 9.29 -41.87
N TYR A 522 -8.27 8.15 -41.83
CA TYR A 522 -8.48 7.02 -42.75
C TYR A 522 -9.35 5.91 -42.13
N PHE A 523 -10.33 5.42 -42.89
CA PHE A 523 -11.30 4.39 -42.50
C PHE A 523 -11.04 3.06 -43.25
N GLY A 524 -10.53 2.07 -42.51
CA GLY A 524 -9.80 0.93 -43.08
C GLY A 524 -10.58 -0.16 -43.82
N ALA A 525 -11.92 -0.15 -43.82
CA ALA A 525 -12.71 -1.23 -44.43
C ALA A 525 -13.16 -0.93 -45.88
N GLU A 526 -13.24 0.35 -46.26
CA GLU A 526 -13.89 0.80 -47.51
C GLU A 526 -13.03 1.78 -48.32
N GLU A 527 -11.74 1.94 -47.97
CA GLU A 527 -10.87 3.05 -48.41
C GLU A 527 -11.46 4.45 -48.18
N LYS A 528 -12.39 4.58 -47.23
CA LYS A 528 -13.09 5.82 -46.95
C LYS A 528 -12.18 6.77 -46.16
N VAL A 529 -12.29 8.06 -46.44
CA VAL A 529 -11.56 9.11 -45.72
C VAL A 529 -12.55 10.07 -45.09
N VAL A 530 -12.29 10.44 -43.84
CA VAL A 530 -13.11 11.36 -43.06
C VAL A 530 -12.31 12.64 -42.87
N PHE A 531 -12.93 13.76 -43.23
CA PHE A 531 -12.42 15.11 -43.07
C PHE A 531 -13.17 15.75 -41.92
N ALA A 532 -12.44 16.35 -40.98
CA ALA A 532 -13.02 17.19 -39.94
C ALA A 532 -12.43 18.59 -40.03
N GLY A 533 -13.23 19.59 -39.67
CA GLY A 533 -12.85 20.99 -39.85
C GLY A 533 -13.78 21.94 -39.13
N LYS A 534 -13.50 23.24 -39.25
CA LYS A 534 -14.36 24.32 -38.75
C LYS A 534 -14.99 25.08 -39.91
N THR A 535 -16.25 25.43 -39.75
CA THR A 535 -17.00 26.32 -40.64
C THR A 535 -17.49 27.54 -39.87
N TYR A 536 -17.49 28.73 -40.47
CA TYR A 536 -18.05 29.92 -39.86
C TYR A 536 -19.55 30.11 -40.22
N LYS A 537 -20.31 30.76 -39.34
CA LYS A 537 -21.75 30.94 -39.53
C LYS A 537 -22.08 31.86 -40.70
N GLU A 538 -22.77 31.32 -41.70
CA GLU A 538 -23.29 32.07 -42.85
C GLU A 538 -24.38 33.10 -42.45
N PRO A 539 -24.42 34.28 -43.10
CA PRO A 539 -25.25 35.41 -42.65
C PRO A 539 -26.74 35.33 -43.01
N SER A 540 -27.21 34.30 -43.72
CA SER A 540 -28.61 34.24 -44.20
C SER A 540 -29.19 32.84 -44.41
N VAL A 541 -28.51 32.00 -45.19
CA VAL A 541 -28.94 30.63 -45.52
C VAL A 541 -27.72 29.73 -45.43
N THR A 542 -27.86 28.54 -44.85
CA THR A 542 -26.79 27.54 -44.87
C THR A 542 -26.64 26.99 -46.29
N THR A 543 -25.51 27.26 -46.93
CA THR A 543 -25.13 26.71 -48.25
C THR A 543 -24.10 25.60 -48.13
N PHE A 544 -23.44 25.46 -46.97
CA PHE A 544 -22.47 24.41 -46.68
C PHE A 544 -22.99 23.00 -47.04
N PRO A 545 -22.17 22.14 -47.68
CA PRO A 545 -22.59 20.82 -48.15
C PRO A 545 -22.94 19.88 -46.98
N LEU A 546 -24.19 19.42 -46.92
CA LEU A 546 -24.73 18.54 -45.87
C LEU A 546 -25.40 17.30 -46.47
N SER A 547 -25.31 16.16 -45.78
CA SER A 547 -26.07 14.96 -46.15
C SER A 547 -27.50 14.98 -45.62
N GLN A 548 -28.39 14.22 -46.28
CA GLN A 548 -29.78 14.07 -45.81
C GLN A 548 -29.88 13.41 -44.42
N THR A 549 -28.87 12.61 -44.06
CA THR A 549 -28.73 11.89 -42.79
C THR A 549 -27.91 12.65 -41.75
N ALA A 550 -27.56 13.92 -41.99
CA ALA A 550 -26.73 14.72 -41.09
C ALA A 550 -27.29 14.76 -39.65
N TYR A 551 -26.47 14.35 -38.66
CA TYR A 551 -26.77 14.46 -37.24
C TYR A 551 -27.21 15.88 -36.82
N GLN A 552 -26.52 16.90 -37.33
CA GLN A 552 -26.93 18.31 -37.30
C GLN A 552 -26.74 18.95 -38.67
N ASN A 553 -27.68 19.83 -39.02
CA ASN A 553 -27.83 20.48 -40.32
C ASN A 553 -27.89 22.02 -40.25
N THR A 554 -27.61 22.58 -39.08
CA THR A 554 -27.62 24.03 -38.83
C THR A 554 -26.44 24.42 -37.94
N ILE A 555 -25.74 25.48 -38.33
CA ILE A 555 -24.68 26.11 -37.51
C ILE A 555 -25.33 26.87 -36.35
N LYS A 556 -24.99 26.47 -35.13
CA LYS A 556 -25.48 27.05 -33.87
C LYS A 556 -24.50 28.10 -33.34
N GLY A 557 -23.20 27.82 -33.40
CA GLY A 557 -22.08 28.65 -32.93
C GLY A 557 -21.75 29.87 -33.78
N GLN A 558 -20.54 30.42 -33.64
CA GLN A 558 -19.92 31.28 -34.66
C GLN A 558 -18.95 30.48 -35.53
N ALA A 559 -18.11 29.65 -34.91
CA ALA A 559 -17.38 28.57 -35.57
C ALA A 559 -17.89 27.21 -35.10
N GLU A 560 -18.22 26.31 -36.02
CA GLU A 560 -18.80 25.00 -35.73
C GLU A 560 -17.96 23.88 -36.36
N THR A 561 -17.86 22.75 -35.68
CA THR A 561 -17.20 21.57 -36.22
C THR A 561 -18.07 20.97 -37.31
N PHE A 562 -17.49 20.72 -38.48
CA PHE A 562 -18.07 19.81 -39.47
C PHE A 562 -17.27 18.50 -39.51
N VAL A 563 -17.97 17.43 -39.89
CA VAL A 563 -17.35 16.15 -40.25
C VAL A 563 -17.98 15.65 -41.55
N ALA A 564 -17.14 15.33 -42.52
CA ALA A 564 -17.55 14.97 -43.86
C ALA A 564 -16.71 13.84 -44.46
N SER A 565 -17.20 13.26 -45.56
CA SER A 565 -16.49 12.26 -46.34
C SER A 565 -16.92 12.35 -47.80
N LEU A 566 -15.96 12.35 -48.71
CA LEU A 566 -16.18 12.30 -50.16
C LEU A 566 -15.92 10.89 -50.69
N SER A 567 -16.55 10.55 -51.81
CA SER A 567 -16.31 9.30 -52.50
C SER A 567 -14.94 9.32 -53.19
N ASN A 568 -14.35 8.14 -53.38
CA ASN A 568 -13.38 7.94 -54.45
C ASN A 568 -13.99 8.37 -55.80
N ILE A 569 -13.14 8.66 -56.79
CA ILE A 569 -13.59 9.11 -58.12
C ILE A 569 -14.50 8.03 -58.73
N VAL A 570 -15.76 8.40 -58.94
CA VAL A 570 -16.75 7.56 -59.61
C VAL A 570 -16.54 7.70 -61.10
N ILE A 571 -16.24 6.58 -61.76
CA ILE A 571 -16.09 6.51 -63.21
C ILE A 571 -17.38 5.96 -63.81
N THR A 572 -18.08 6.74 -64.62
CA THR A 572 -19.23 6.27 -65.40
C THR A 572 -18.95 6.36 -66.89
N THR A 573 -19.67 5.58 -67.69
CA THR A 573 -19.58 5.61 -69.16
C THR A 573 -20.95 5.84 -69.73
N GLN A 574 -21.11 6.95 -70.47
CA GLN A 574 -22.37 7.33 -71.10
C GLN A 574 -22.09 7.77 -72.55
N TYR A 575 -22.86 7.29 -73.52
CA TYR A 575 -22.69 7.64 -74.94
C TYR A 575 -21.24 7.51 -75.49
N ASN A 576 -20.48 6.52 -75.02
CA ASN A 576 -19.05 6.27 -75.31
C ASN A 576 -18.04 7.29 -74.73
N TYR A 577 -18.47 8.22 -73.89
CA TYR A 577 -17.56 9.08 -73.11
C TYR A 577 -17.36 8.51 -71.71
N THR A 578 -16.15 8.65 -71.18
CA THR A 578 -15.82 8.36 -69.79
C THR A 578 -15.95 9.63 -68.96
N TYR A 579 -16.70 9.56 -67.87
CA TYR A 579 -16.98 10.65 -66.95
C TYR A 579 -16.32 10.34 -65.61
N LYS A 580 -15.76 11.35 -64.96
CA LYS A 580 -15.22 11.26 -63.60
C LYS A 580 -15.94 12.26 -62.71
N SER A 581 -16.54 11.78 -61.62
CA SER A 581 -17.19 12.63 -60.63
C SER A 581 -16.82 12.26 -59.20
N GLN A 582 -17.05 13.16 -58.26
CA GLN A 582 -17.01 12.87 -56.82
C GLN A 582 -18.36 13.20 -56.20
N ASN A 583 -18.77 12.39 -55.22
CA ASN A 583 -20.02 12.55 -54.52
C ASN A 583 -19.77 12.75 -53.03
N LEU A 584 -20.64 13.50 -52.35
CA LEU A 584 -20.71 13.54 -50.90
C LEU A 584 -21.17 12.17 -50.38
N VAL A 585 -20.37 11.51 -49.54
CA VAL A 585 -20.77 10.27 -48.85
C VAL A 585 -21.57 10.63 -47.60
N PHE A 586 -21.05 11.55 -46.79
CA PHE A 586 -21.80 12.22 -45.74
C PHE A 586 -21.19 13.58 -45.41
N SER A 587 -21.97 14.46 -44.77
CA SER A 587 -21.47 15.65 -44.09
C SER A 587 -22.47 16.11 -43.03
N THR A 588 -21.98 16.50 -41.87
CA THR A 588 -22.78 16.99 -40.75
C THR A 588 -22.02 17.98 -39.88
N PHE A 589 -22.76 18.81 -39.14
CA PHE A 589 -22.20 19.61 -38.06
C PHE A 589 -22.22 18.89 -36.71
N LEU A 590 -21.40 19.38 -35.79
CA LEU A 590 -21.29 18.89 -34.43
C LEU A 590 -20.97 20.03 -33.46
N GLY A 591 -21.96 20.44 -32.68
CA GLY A 591 -21.69 21.38 -31.60
C GLY A 591 -22.93 22.01 -30.97
N GLY A 592 -22.72 23.19 -30.39
CA GLY A 592 -23.65 23.96 -29.56
C GLY A 592 -23.59 25.45 -29.90
N SER A 593 -24.02 26.31 -28.98
CA SER A 593 -24.17 27.76 -29.24
C SER A 593 -22.89 28.58 -29.08
N GLY A 594 -21.78 27.96 -28.70
CA GLY A 594 -20.44 28.56 -28.63
C GLY A 594 -19.60 28.14 -29.84
N ASP A 595 -18.29 28.30 -29.74
CA ASP A 595 -17.37 27.78 -30.76
C ASP A 595 -16.93 26.36 -30.43
N ASP A 596 -16.93 25.51 -31.45
CA ASP A 596 -16.65 24.09 -31.37
C ASP A 596 -15.67 23.71 -32.49
N ILE A 597 -14.41 23.42 -32.16
CA ILE A 597 -13.31 23.31 -33.14
C ILE A 597 -12.65 21.92 -33.02
N PRO A 598 -12.55 21.14 -34.12
CA PRO A 598 -11.90 19.84 -34.11
C PRO A 598 -10.38 19.96 -34.27
N THR A 599 -9.64 19.06 -33.65
CA THR A 599 -8.17 19.00 -33.75
C THR A 599 -7.66 17.66 -34.28
N ALA A 600 -8.33 16.54 -34.00
CA ALA A 600 -7.96 15.25 -34.60
C ALA A 600 -9.16 14.30 -34.79
N VAL A 601 -9.11 13.48 -35.85
CA VAL A 601 -10.11 12.45 -36.18
C VAL A 601 -9.42 11.12 -36.52
N THR A 602 -9.94 10.02 -36.00
CA THR A 602 -9.41 8.65 -36.22
C THR A 602 -10.53 7.62 -36.31
N PHE A 603 -10.21 6.36 -36.62
CA PHE A 603 -11.20 5.32 -36.86
C PHE A 603 -11.00 4.06 -36.00
N ASN A 604 -12.02 3.70 -35.22
CA ASN A 604 -12.05 2.43 -34.49
C ASN A 604 -12.67 1.30 -35.35
N LYS A 605 -11.78 0.46 -35.88
CA LYS A 605 -12.11 -0.73 -36.68
C LYS A 605 -13.01 -1.73 -35.97
N SER A 606 -12.91 -1.85 -34.65
CA SER A 606 -13.67 -2.83 -33.85
C SER A 606 -15.13 -2.43 -33.67
N THR A 607 -15.39 -1.13 -33.47
CA THR A 607 -16.74 -0.59 -33.28
C THR A 607 -17.40 -0.09 -34.57
N GLN A 608 -16.64 0.02 -35.67
CA GLN A 608 -17.07 0.66 -36.92
C GLN A 608 -17.55 2.12 -36.71
N THR A 609 -16.94 2.83 -35.75
CA THR A 609 -17.20 4.25 -35.47
C THR A 609 -15.92 5.07 -35.66
N PHE A 610 -16.06 6.32 -36.12
CA PHE A 610 -14.95 7.27 -36.06
C PHE A 610 -14.96 8.00 -34.72
N TYR A 611 -13.77 8.31 -34.22
CA TYR A 611 -13.54 9.09 -33.02
C TYR A 611 -13.00 10.47 -33.41
N LEU A 612 -13.50 11.50 -32.76
CA LEU A 612 -13.18 12.89 -33.00
C LEU A 612 -12.86 13.55 -31.66
N VAL A 613 -11.80 14.35 -31.63
CA VAL A 613 -11.46 15.22 -30.51
C VAL A 613 -11.35 16.66 -30.99
N GLY A 614 -11.65 17.58 -30.09
CA GLY A 614 -11.54 19.02 -30.31
C GLY A 614 -11.80 19.76 -29.01
N TYR A 615 -11.90 21.08 -29.07
CA TYR A 615 -12.27 21.90 -27.91
C TYR A 615 -13.57 22.65 -28.15
N THR A 616 -14.30 22.86 -27.06
CA THR A 616 -15.63 23.46 -27.05
C THR A 616 -15.73 24.58 -26.02
N ASN A 617 -16.29 25.72 -26.42
CA ASN A 617 -16.82 26.71 -25.48
C ASN A 617 -18.36 26.67 -25.38
N SER A 618 -19.03 25.74 -26.05
CA SER A 618 -20.47 25.49 -25.97
C SER A 618 -20.91 24.91 -24.62
N THR A 619 -21.75 25.64 -23.87
CA THR A 619 -22.38 25.13 -22.63
C THR A 619 -23.43 24.04 -22.87
N ASN A 620 -23.84 23.86 -24.12
CA ASN A 620 -24.86 22.95 -24.63
C ASN A 620 -24.33 22.04 -25.76
N PHE A 621 -23.02 21.76 -25.76
CA PHE A 621 -22.41 20.78 -26.67
C PHE A 621 -23.13 19.42 -26.58
N PRO A 622 -23.23 18.63 -27.67
CA PRO A 622 -24.03 17.40 -27.67
C PRO A 622 -23.41 16.30 -26.81
N ILE A 623 -24.08 15.96 -25.70
CA ILE A 623 -23.67 14.87 -24.80
C ILE A 623 -24.59 13.66 -24.97
N VAL A 624 -24.02 12.52 -25.34
CA VAL A 624 -24.72 11.25 -25.57
C VAL A 624 -24.02 10.13 -24.80
N ASN A 625 -24.79 9.30 -24.10
CA ASN A 625 -24.32 8.16 -23.29
C ASN A 625 -23.29 8.50 -22.18
N ASN A 626 -23.07 9.78 -21.91
CA ASN A 626 -22.40 10.29 -20.71
C ASN A 626 -23.00 11.65 -20.26
N PRO A 627 -24.33 11.77 -20.06
CA PRO A 627 -25.04 13.04 -19.81
C PRO A 627 -24.61 13.82 -18.55
N SER A 628 -23.84 13.17 -17.69
CA SER A 628 -23.14 13.73 -16.54
C SER A 628 -21.89 14.54 -16.89
N SER A 629 -21.36 14.37 -18.11
CA SER A 629 -20.38 15.26 -18.72
C SER A 629 -21.01 16.60 -19.05
N LYS A 630 -20.31 17.71 -18.74
CA LYS A 630 -20.67 19.02 -19.27
C LYS A 630 -19.48 19.98 -19.19
N LYS A 631 -19.57 21.04 -19.99
CA LYS A 631 -18.66 22.17 -19.96
C LYS A 631 -18.44 22.67 -18.53
N GLN A 632 -17.18 22.80 -18.17
CA GLN A 632 -16.70 23.34 -16.92
C GLN A 632 -16.60 24.87 -17.00
N GLN A 633 -15.68 25.42 -17.81
CA GLN A 633 -15.47 26.86 -18.04
C GLN A 633 -14.49 27.06 -19.23
N LYS A 634 -14.48 28.24 -19.87
CA LYS A 634 -13.60 28.56 -21.02
C LYS A 634 -13.67 27.55 -22.19
N ASN A 635 -12.56 26.99 -22.69
CA ASN A 635 -12.55 25.91 -23.68
C ASN A 635 -12.24 24.60 -22.97
N ASP A 636 -13.10 23.60 -23.11
CA ASP A 636 -12.88 22.24 -22.58
C ASP A 636 -12.67 21.26 -23.75
N ILE A 637 -11.95 20.15 -23.54
CA ILE A 637 -11.80 19.05 -24.51
C ILE A 637 -13.16 18.39 -24.71
N TYR A 638 -13.63 18.26 -25.95
CA TYR A 638 -14.69 17.30 -26.29
C TYR A 638 -14.09 16.04 -26.94
N PHE A 639 -14.70 14.89 -26.66
CA PHE A 639 -14.47 13.63 -27.37
C PHE A 639 -15.82 13.10 -27.87
N VAL A 640 -15.88 12.66 -29.13
CA VAL A 640 -17.08 12.12 -29.76
C VAL A 640 -16.75 10.83 -30.52
N SER A 641 -17.51 9.78 -30.27
CA SER A 641 -17.61 8.59 -31.13
C SER A 641 -18.91 8.68 -31.94
N MET A 642 -18.81 8.55 -33.25
CA MET A 642 -19.94 8.70 -34.18
C MET A 642 -19.99 7.54 -35.19
N LEU A 643 -21.20 7.17 -35.62
CA LEU A 643 -21.41 6.17 -36.68
C LEU A 643 -20.65 6.56 -37.96
N ASN A 644 -20.18 5.55 -38.71
CA ASN A 644 -19.35 5.74 -39.90
C ASN A 644 -20.01 6.54 -41.05
N ASP A 645 -21.31 6.79 -40.98
CA ASP A 645 -22.10 7.59 -41.93
C ASP A 645 -22.40 9.01 -41.42
N GLY A 646 -21.90 9.40 -40.25
CA GLY A 646 -22.13 10.71 -39.63
C GLY A 646 -23.55 10.94 -39.10
N SER A 647 -24.39 9.90 -39.04
CA SER A 647 -25.82 10.08 -38.72
C SER A 647 -26.14 10.21 -37.23
N ALA A 648 -25.32 9.61 -36.35
CA ALA A 648 -25.54 9.65 -34.90
C ALA A 648 -24.25 9.52 -34.09
N ILE A 649 -24.14 10.33 -33.04
CA ILE A 649 -23.18 10.12 -31.95
C ILE A 649 -23.56 8.83 -31.20
N THR A 650 -22.60 7.93 -31.01
CA THR A 650 -22.77 6.74 -30.15
C THR A 650 -22.30 6.99 -28.71
N TYR A 651 -21.36 7.90 -28.50
CA TYR A 651 -20.89 8.34 -27.19
C TYR A 651 -20.21 9.72 -27.31
N SER A 652 -20.39 10.61 -26.34
CA SER A 652 -19.59 11.84 -26.25
C SER A 652 -19.31 12.27 -24.81
N ASN A 653 -18.17 12.93 -24.61
CA ASN A 653 -17.67 13.36 -23.31
C ASN A 653 -16.99 14.73 -23.42
N ILE A 654 -16.94 15.46 -22.31
CA ILE A 654 -16.20 16.71 -22.14
C ILE A 654 -15.26 16.53 -20.95
N ILE A 655 -14.00 16.91 -21.12
CA ILE A 655 -12.92 16.73 -20.16
C ILE A 655 -12.20 18.07 -20.01
N GLY A 656 -12.05 18.54 -18.77
CA GLY A 656 -11.39 19.82 -18.51
C GLY A 656 -11.65 20.35 -17.11
N GLY A 657 -11.28 21.60 -16.88
CA GLY A 657 -11.24 22.30 -15.61
C GLY A 657 -11.73 23.75 -15.70
N ASN A 658 -11.09 24.66 -14.98
CA ASN A 658 -11.59 26.04 -14.83
C ASN A 658 -11.09 27.00 -15.94
N ASN A 659 -10.12 26.58 -16.76
CA ASN A 659 -9.48 27.37 -17.80
C ASN A 659 -9.40 26.59 -19.12
N ASP A 660 -8.70 27.14 -20.11
CA ASP A 660 -8.57 26.56 -21.44
C ASP A 660 -7.77 25.25 -21.42
N ASP A 661 -8.42 24.17 -21.84
CA ASP A 661 -7.87 22.83 -21.99
C ASP A 661 -8.02 22.40 -23.45
N ILE A 662 -6.89 22.26 -24.16
CA ILE A 662 -6.86 22.15 -25.63
C ILE A 662 -6.22 20.81 -26.01
N PRO A 663 -6.96 19.90 -26.69
CA PRO A 663 -6.40 18.67 -27.22
C PRO A 663 -5.72 18.94 -28.56
N THR A 664 -4.52 18.40 -28.76
CA THR A 664 -3.74 18.53 -30.00
C THR A 664 -3.86 17.28 -30.86
N ALA A 665 -3.78 16.09 -30.26
CA ALA A 665 -3.81 14.82 -30.97
C ALA A 665 -4.68 13.74 -30.29
N LEU A 666 -5.18 12.83 -31.13
CA LEU A 666 -5.95 11.64 -30.77
C LEU A 666 -5.31 10.41 -31.42
N PHE A 667 -4.69 9.56 -30.62
CA PHE A 667 -4.11 8.30 -31.07
C PHE A 667 -4.98 7.12 -30.64
N LEU A 668 -5.19 6.17 -31.55
CA LEU A 668 -5.93 4.93 -31.30
C LEU A 668 -5.00 3.74 -31.59
N ASN A 669 -4.86 2.84 -30.62
CA ASN A 669 -4.07 1.63 -30.81
C ASN A 669 -4.86 0.49 -31.47
N TYR A 670 -4.16 -0.55 -31.93
CA TYR A 670 -4.78 -1.73 -32.55
C TYR A 670 -5.76 -2.49 -31.64
N ALA A 671 -5.70 -2.28 -30.32
CA ALA A 671 -6.57 -2.91 -29.34
C ALA A 671 -7.82 -2.07 -29.01
N GLY A 672 -8.03 -0.94 -29.68
CA GLY A 672 -9.18 -0.04 -29.48
C GLY A 672 -9.04 0.94 -28.32
N ASP A 673 -7.89 0.96 -27.62
CA ASP A 673 -7.62 1.94 -26.57
C ASP A 673 -7.21 3.27 -27.23
N TYR A 674 -7.68 4.40 -26.67
CA TYR A 674 -7.35 5.72 -27.20
C TYR A 674 -6.65 6.61 -26.18
N TYR A 675 -5.78 7.45 -26.70
CA TYR A 675 -5.04 8.47 -25.97
C TYR A 675 -5.40 9.84 -26.52
N ILE A 676 -5.61 10.81 -25.63
CA ILE A 676 -5.78 12.23 -25.97
C ILE A 676 -4.65 12.98 -25.27
N VAL A 677 -3.98 13.86 -26.00
CA VAL A 677 -2.88 14.69 -25.50
C VAL A 677 -3.11 16.15 -25.88
N GLY A 678 -2.39 17.06 -25.21
CA GLY A 678 -2.48 18.51 -25.44
C GLY A 678 -1.97 19.32 -24.26
N SER A 679 -2.49 20.53 -24.11
CA SER A 679 -2.13 21.50 -23.06
C SER A 679 -3.34 21.87 -22.18
N THR A 680 -3.09 22.17 -20.90
CA THR A 680 -4.11 22.58 -19.93
C THR A 680 -3.66 23.80 -19.13
N ASN A 681 -4.53 24.80 -19.05
CA ASN A 681 -4.37 25.95 -18.15
C ASN A 681 -5.11 25.75 -16.81
N SER A 682 -5.58 24.54 -16.53
CA SER A 682 -6.47 24.24 -15.40
C SER A 682 -5.73 23.59 -14.24
N THR A 683 -5.54 24.34 -13.13
CA THR A 683 -5.05 23.78 -11.85
C THR A 683 -5.91 22.64 -11.31
N ASN A 684 -7.16 22.54 -11.77
CA ASN A 684 -8.13 21.51 -11.44
C ASN A 684 -8.34 20.48 -12.55
N PHE A 685 -7.48 20.39 -13.58
CA PHE A 685 -7.61 19.39 -14.64
C PHE A 685 -7.74 17.97 -14.06
N PRO A 686 -8.56 17.07 -14.66
CA PRO A 686 -8.70 15.70 -14.19
C PRO A 686 -7.37 14.95 -14.17
N ILE A 687 -6.88 14.59 -12.98
CA ILE A 687 -5.73 13.69 -12.77
C ILE A 687 -6.27 12.43 -12.08
N VAL A 688 -5.84 11.26 -12.55
CA VAL A 688 -6.21 9.96 -11.96
C VAL A 688 -5.04 8.99 -12.19
N ASN A 689 -4.60 8.25 -11.17
CA ASN A 689 -3.63 7.17 -11.38
C ASN A 689 -2.29 7.58 -12.11
N PRO A 690 -1.75 8.80 -11.88
CA PRO A 690 -0.75 9.44 -12.74
C PRO A 690 0.56 8.66 -12.89
N ILE A 691 1.35 9.02 -13.91
CA ILE A 691 2.66 8.42 -14.16
C ILE A 691 3.66 8.92 -13.10
N SER A 692 4.52 8.03 -12.61
CA SER A 692 5.47 8.37 -11.55
C SER A 692 6.67 9.15 -12.08
N GLY A 693 7.15 10.11 -11.30
CA GLY A 693 8.39 10.87 -11.57
C GLY A 693 8.23 12.13 -12.42
N ILE A 694 7.00 12.52 -12.74
CA ILE A 694 6.68 13.74 -13.49
C ILE A 694 5.55 14.51 -12.77
N SER A 695 5.59 15.83 -12.84
CA SER A 695 4.58 16.73 -12.27
C SER A 695 4.65 18.08 -12.93
N GLY A 696 3.50 18.70 -13.17
CA GLY A 696 3.43 20.12 -13.50
C GLY A 696 3.77 21.00 -12.30
N GLU A 697 4.65 21.99 -12.49
CA GLU A 697 4.98 23.00 -11.47
C GLU A 697 4.36 24.37 -11.78
N SER A 698 3.90 24.59 -13.02
CA SER A 698 3.32 25.85 -13.52
C SER A 698 2.13 25.58 -14.45
N LEU A 699 1.64 26.59 -15.19
CA LEU A 699 0.61 26.41 -16.22
C LEU A 699 0.89 27.33 -17.43
N PRO A 700 0.62 26.89 -18.67
CA PRO A 700 0.01 25.62 -19.04
C PRO A 700 0.94 24.41 -18.89
N ASP A 701 0.40 23.32 -18.35
CA ASP A 701 1.04 22.00 -18.33
C ASP A 701 0.57 21.20 -19.56
N ALA A 702 1.38 20.25 -20.03
CA ALA A 702 0.91 19.25 -20.98
C ALA A 702 0.21 18.07 -20.27
N PHE A 703 -0.77 17.44 -20.93
CA PHE A 703 -1.53 16.31 -20.36
C PHE A 703 -1.49 15.05 -21.22
N ILE A 704 -1.63 13.88 -20.57
CA ILE A 704 -1.88 12.60 -21.23
C ILE A 704 -3.11 11.95 -20.59
N LEU A 705 -4.17 11.81 -21.39
CA LEU A 705 -5.37 11.03 -21.08
C LEU A 705 -5.28 9.66 -21.79
N LYS A 706 -5.62 8.58 -21.08
CA LYS A 706 -5.82 7.25 -21.68
C LYS A 706 -7.17 6.70 -21.27
N ASN A 707 -7.96 6.26 -22.25
CA ASN A 707 -9.18 5.50 -22.02
C ASN A 707 -9.05 4.10 -22.61
N VAL A 708 -9.66 3.14 -21.91
CA VAL A 708 -9.64 1.71 -22.24
C VAL A 708 -11.07 1.21 -22.11
N ASP A 709 -11.63 0.65 -23.18
CA ASP A 709 -12.99 0.08 -23.20
C ASP A 709 -13.01 -1.35 -22.66
N ALA A 710 -12.46 -1.54 -21.46
CA ALA A 710 -12.36 -2.83 -20.79
C ALA A 710 -12.16 -2.67 -19.27
N THR A 711 -12.54 -3.69 -18.50
CA THR A 711 -12.32 -3.74 -17.05
C THR A 711 -11.66 -5.06 -16.61
N ILE A 712 -11.02 -5.03 -15.44
CA ILE A 712 -10.49 -6.21 -14.75
C ILE A 712 -10.92 -6.14 -13.28
N ARG A 713 -11.35 -7.27 -12.71
CA ARG A 713 -11.76 -7.40 -11.30
C ARG A 713 -11.05 -8.56 -10.62
N PHE A 714 -10.67 -8.40 -9.35
CA PHE A 714 -10.04 -9.47 -8.57
C PHE A 714 -11.12 -10.40 -7.99
N GLU A 715 -10.95 -11.72 -8.12
CA GLU A 715 -11.98 -12.71 -7.70
C GLU A 715 -11.52 -13.66 -6.60
N ALA A 716 -10.23 -14.04 -6.56
CA ALA A 716 -9.64 -14.86 -5.49
C ALA A 716 -8.11 -14.70 -5.45
N PRO A 717 -7.41 -14.94 -4.32
CA PRO A 717 -7.95 -15.21 -2.97
C PRO A 717 -8.69 -14.00 -2.37
N PHE A 718 -9.27 -14.18 -1.18
CA PHE A 718 -9.98 -13.13 -0.45
C PHE A 718 -9.11 -12.51 0.66
N ALA A 719 -9.47 -11.29 1.07
CA ALA A 719 -8.80 -10.60 2.17
C ALA A 719 -8.88 -11.42 3.47
N ASN A 720 -7.74 -11.59 4.14
CA ASN A 720 -7.52 -12.41 5.34
C ASN A 720 -7.49 -13.94 5.12
N ASP A 721 -7.50 -14.44 3.88
CA ASP A 721 -7.14 -15.84 3.61
C ASP A 721 -5.73 -16.14 4.15
N LYS A 722 -5.56 -17.30 4.78
CA LYS A 722 -4.33 -17.67 5.49
C LYS A 722 -3.53 -18.73 4.74
N PHE A 723 -2.25 -18.47 4.59
CA PHE A 723 -1.30 -19.37 3.94
C PHE A 723 -0.01 -19.48 4.76
N CYS A 724 0.76 -20.55 4.52
CA CYS A 724 2.14 -20.65 4.98
C CYS A 724 3.09 -20.09 3.91
N PRO A 725 4.33 -19.75 4.27
CA PRO A 725 5.39 -19.58 3.28
C PRO A 725 5.51 -20.82 2.38
N GLU A 726 5.93 -20.63 1.12
CA GLU A 726 6.03 -21.70 0.11
C GLU A 726 4.69 -22.38 -0.25
N ALA A 727 3.54 -21.90 0.23
CA ALA A 727 2.24 -22.43 -0.15
C ALA A 727 1.81 -22.00 -1.57
N ASN A 728 1.04 -22.86 -2.21
CA ASN A 728 0.45 -22.62 -3.54
C ASN A 728 -0.89 -21.87 -3.40
N VAL A 729 -0.96 -20.65 -3.94
CA VAL A 729 -2.13 -19.77 -3.92
C VAL A 729 -2.71 -19.66 -5.32
N THR A 730 -4.01 -19.92 -5.49
CA THR A 730 -4.69 -19.73 -6.78
C THR A 730 -5.30 -18.35 -6.86
N VAL A 731 -4.71 -17.50 -7.71
CA VAL A 731 -5.20 -16.16 -8.04
C VAL A 731 -6.21 -16.27 -9.18
N LYS A 732 -7.34 -15.57 -9.09
CA LYS A 732 -8.40 -15.50 -10.11
C LYS A 732 -8.86 -14.07 -10.31
N TRP A 733 -9.23 -13.74 -11.54
CA TRP A 733 -9.75 -12.43 -11.92
C TRP A 733 -10.79 -12.59 -13.03
N GLY A 734 -11.69 -11.61 -13.11
CA GLY A 734 -12.64 -11.50 -14.20
C GLY A 734 -12.31 -10.30 -15.08
N VAL A 735 -12.82 -10.32 -16.31
CA VAL A 735 -12.67 -9.23 -17.28
C VAL A 735 -13.99 -8.96 -17.99
N GLU A 736 -14.09 -7.75 -18.55
CA GLU A 736 -15.19 -7.29 -19.41
C GLU A 736 -14.58 -6.39 -20.51
N GLY A 737 -15.11 -6.41 -21.74
CA GLY A 737 -14.52 -5.67 -22.87
C GLY A 737 -13.20 -6.24 -23.42
N MET A 738 -12.85 -7.50 -23.08
CA MET A 738 -11.60 -8.17 -23.48
C MET A 738 -11.85 -9.41 -24.33
N THR A 739 -10.92 -9.73 -25.24
CA THR A 739 -11.01 -10.86 -26.18
C THR A 739 -9.78 -11.76 -26.05
N GLN A 740 -9.98 -13.06 -25.83
CA GLN A 740 -8.86 -13.99 -25.69
C GLN A 740 -8.14 -14.26 -27.02
N PRO A 741 -6.80 -14.45 -27.03
CA PRO A 741 -5.92 -14.64 -25.87
C PRO A 741 -5.23 -13.35 -25.38
N ASP A 742 -5.78 -12.73 -24.35
CA ASP A 742 -5.12 -11.70 -23.54
C ASP A 742 -4.23 -12.35 -22.46
N SER A 743 -3.15 -11.67 -22.06
CA SER A 743 -2.19 -12.14 -21.06
C SER A 743 -2.05 -11.17 -19.89
N PHE A 744 -1.82 -11.70 -18.69
CA PHE A 744 -1.83 -10.93 -17.45
C PHE A 744 -0.53 -11.10 -16.67
N ASP A 745 -0.16 -10.08 -15.91
CA ASP A 745 0.95 -10.12 -14.95
C ASP A 745 0.38 -10.16 -13.51
N ILE A 746 0.98 -10.95 -12.63
CA ILE A 746 0.58 -11.10 -11.22
C ILE A 746 1.74 -10.66 -10.34
N GLU A 747 1.44 -9.75 -9.43
CA GLU A 747 2.41 -9.12 -8.55
C GLU A 747 1.93 -9.22 -7.10
N ILE A 748 2.85 -9.30 -6.15
CA ILE A 748 2.54 -9.23 -4.73
C ILE A 748 3.27 -8.06 -4.07
N MET A 749 2.76 -7.56 -2.94
CA MET A 749 3.42 -6.54 -2.14
C MET A 749 3.37 -6.94 -0.66
N PRO A 750 4.51 -7.36 -0.07
CA PRO A 750 4.63 -7.54 1.38
C PRO A 750 4.59 -6.20 2.10
N GLU A 751 3.91 -6.14 3.26
CA GLU A 751 3.61 -4.90 4.00
C GLU A 751 4.82 -4.00 4.29
N CYS A 752 6.01 -4.57 4.46
CA CYS A 752 7.24 -3.82 4.81
C CYS A 752 8.04 -3.30 3.61
N THR A 753 7.63 -3.56 2.36
CA THR A 753 8.41 -3.22 1.16
C THR A 753 7.96 -1.95 0.46
N SER A 754 6.67 -1.61 0.53
CA SER A 754 6.01 -0.57 -0.28
C SER A 754 6.26 -0.70 -1.80
N GLN A 755 6.70 -1.88 -2.27
CA GLN A 755 7.01 -2.14 -3.68
C GLN A 755 6.36 -3.46 -4.12
N TRP A 756 5.86 -3.44 -5.34
CA TRP A 756 5.27 -4.61 -5.97
C TRP A 756 6.37 -5.46 -6.60
N MET A 757 6.29 -6.76 -6.36
CA MET A 757 7.24 -7.77 -6.84
C MET A 757 6.49 -8.78 -7.72
N LEU A 758 6.93 -8.89 -8.97
CA LEU A 758 6.36 -9.75 -10.00
C LEU A 758 6.56 -11.23 -9.64
N VAL A 759 5.48 -12.02 -9.60
CA VAL A 759 5.50 -13.46 -9.25
C VAL A 759 5.02 -14.37 -10.38
N ALA A 760 4.28 -13.84 -11.35
CA ALA A 760 4.01 -14.49 -12.62
C ALA A 760 3.81 -13.45 -13.71
N SER A 761 4.21 -13.75 -14.95
CA SER A 761 4.01 -12.87 -16.10
C SER A 761 3.53 -13.63 -17.34
N ASN A 762 2.96 -12.91 -18.30
CA ASN A 762 2.39 -13.44 -19.54
C ASN A 762 1.42 -14.60 -19.28
N VAL A 763 0.59 -14.46 -18.26
CA VAL A 763 -0.34 -15.49 -17.79
C VAL A 763 -1.58 -15.52 -18.67
N ASN A 764 -1.76 -16.60 -19.42
CA ASN A 764 -2.94 -16.79 -20.27
C ASN A 764 -4.13 -17.34 -19.45
N GLY A 765 -5.33 -16.81 -19.73
CA GLY A 765 -6.57 -17.18 -19.04
C GLY A 765 -6.90 -16.27 -17.85
N LEU A 766 -7.80 -16.73 -16.97
CA LEU A 766 -8.39 -15.93 -15.88
C LEU A 766 -8.08 -16.49 -14.47
N SER A 767 -7.12 -17.40 -14.39
CA SER A 767 -6.74 -18.09 -13.15
C SER A 767 -5.32 -18.62 -13.23
N LYS A 768 -4.55 -18.47 -12.15
CA LYS A 768 -3.18 -18.99 -12.05
C LYS A 768 -2.81 -19.33 -10.62
N THR A 769 -2.24 -20.50 -10.43
CA THR A 769 -1.59 -20.87 -9.17
C THR A 769 -0.16 -20.34 -9.16
N ILE A 770 0.19 -19.59 -8.11
CA ILE A 770 1.52 -19.07 -7.80
C ILE A 770 2.02 -19.72 -6.50
N THR A 771 3.34 -19.85 -6.35
CA THR A 771 3.96 -20.28 -5.10
C THR A 771 4.46 -19.06 -4.34
N LEU A 772 4.10 -18.93 -3.08
CA LEU A 772 4.55 -17.83 -2.23
C LEU A 772 6.06 -17.94 -1.95
N PRO A 773 6.83 -16.84 -1.97
CA PRO A 773 8.21 -16.85 -1.51
C PRO A 773 8.38 -17.40 -0.08
N LYS A 774 9.59 -17.87 0.22
CA LYS A 774 9.92 -18.51 1.50
C LYS A 774 10.06 -17.52 2.66
N ASP A 775 10.65 -16.37 2.40
CA ASP A 775 11.07 -15.42 3.44
C ASP A 775 10.04 -14.30 3.69
N ILE A 776 8.82 -14.43 3.13
CA ILE A 776 7.70 -13.51 3.41
C ILE A 776 6.84 -14.02 4.57
N THR A 777 6.48 -13.11 5.47
CA THR A 777 5.53 -13.33 6.57
C THR A 777 4.63 -12.10 6.74
N GLY A 778 3.55 -12.22 7.51
CA GLY A 778 2.63 -11.11 7.75
C GLY A 778 1.67 -10.87 6.59
N LYS A 779 1.39 -9.61 6.26
CA LYS A 779 0.41 -9.27 5.21
C LYS A 779 1.05 -9.14 3.84
N VAL A 780 0.35 -9.68 2.85
CA VAL A 780 0.74 -9.59 1.44
C VAL A 780 -0.49 -9.24 0.60
N TRP A 781 -0.41 -8.13 -0.14
CA TRP A 781 -1.41 -7.82 -1.17
C TRP A 781 -1.03 -8.52 -2.47
N ILE A 782 -2.03 -8.82 -3.30
CA ILE A 782 -1.87 -9.40 -4.63
C ILE A 782 -2.60 -8.49 -5.61
N ARG A 783 -2.01 -8.22 -6.79
CA ARG A 783 -2.72 -7.61 -7.91
C ARG A 783 -2.49 -8.39 -9.19
N VAL A 784 -3.47 -8.30 -10.07
CA VAL A 784 -3.37 -8.70 -11.47
C VAL A 784 -3.35 -7.41 -12.29
N SER A 785 -2.41 -7.31 -13.23
CA SER A 785 -2.38 -6.21 -14.19
C SER A 785 -2.43 -6.73 -15.62
N HIS A 786 -2.97 -5.92 -16.52
CA HIS A 786 -3.13 -6.23 -17.94
C HIS A 786 -2.28 -5.26 -18.79
N PRO A 787 -1.65 -5.67 -19.90
CA PRO A 787 -0.84 -4.80 -20.76
C PRO A 787 -1.49 -3.47 -21.16
N LYS A 788 -2.83 -3.41 -21.25
CA LYS A 788 -3.59 -2.16 -21.47
C LYS A 788 -3.46 -1.10 -20.36
N GLY A 789 -2.85 -1.40 -19.21
CA GLY A 789 -2.68 -0.47 -18.07
C GLY A 789 -3.74 -0.58 -16.97
N LEU A 790 -4.60 -1.61 -17.08
CA LEU A 790 -5.65 -1.94 -16.11
C LEU A 790 -5.07 -2.77 -14.96
N ILE A 791 -5.58 -2.55 -13.74
CA ILE A 791 -5.10 -3.20 -12.52
C ILE A 791 -6.30 -3.61 -11.67
N ALA A 792 -6.34 -4.89 -11.28
CA ALA A 792 -7.22 -5.40 -10.25
C ALA A 792 -6.38 -5.79 -9.03
N THR A 793 -6.52 -5.06 -7.93
CA THR A 793 -5.88 -5.40 -6.65
C THR A 793 -6.88 -6.13 -5.76
N ILE A 794 -6.40 -7.11 -4.99
CA ILE A 794 -7.18 -7.73 -3.92
C ILE A 794 -7.70 -6.66 -2.95
N ALA A 795 -8.94 -6.80 -2.48
CA ALA A 795 -9.57 -5.80 -1.61
C ALA A 795 -8.89 -5.63 -0.23
N GLY A 796 -8.00 -6.56 0.14
CA GLY A 796 -7.22 -6.58 1.37
C GLY A 796 -6.22 -7.73 1.39
N PRO A 797 -5.19 -7.73 2.24
CA PRO A 797 -4.07 -8.67 2.15
C PRO A 797 -4.48 -10.10 2.50
N ILE A 798 -3.77 -11.07 1.91
CA ILE A 798 -3.66 -12.41 2.49
C ILE A 798 -2.68 -12.40 3.66
N ILE A 799 -2.82 -13.37 4.56
CA ILE A 799 -2.02 -13.49 5.78
C ILE A 799 -1.06 -14.68 5.61
N ILE A 800 0.24 -14.40 5.61
CA ILE A 800 1.29 -15.42 5.62
C ILE A 800 1.70 -15.67 7.07
N GLN A 801 1.36 -16.85 7.57
CA GLN A 801 1.53 -17.21 8.97
C GLN A 801 2.98 -17.58 9.31
N GLU A 802 3.46 -17.17 10.48
CA GLU A 802 4.84 -17.43 10.90
C GLU A 802 5.00 -18.90 11.36
N PRO A 803 5.96 -19.68 10.80
CA PRO A 803 6.26 -21.02 11.29
C PRO A 803 6.90 -20.96 12.70
N PRO A 804 6.79 -22.03 13.52
CA PRO A 804 7.33 -22.02 14.87
C PRO A 804 8.86 -21.90 14.85
N LYS A 805 9.41 -21.09 15.75
CA LYS A 805 10.85 -20.87 15.90
C LYS A 805 11.23 -20.78 17.37
N LEU A 806 12.23 -21.57 17.77
CA LEU A 806 12.82 -21.50 19.10
C LEU A 806 13.63 -20.19 19.24
N VAL A 807 13.35 -19.41 20.30
CA VAL A 807 14.07 -18.17 20.64
C VAL A 807 15.07 -18.44 21.77
N SER A 808 14.58 -18.97 22.88
CA SER A 808 15.40 -19.26 24.06
C SER A 808 14.85 -20.49 24.80
N PHE A 809 15.72 -21.14 25.56
CA PHE A 809 15.38 -22.30 26.37
C PHE A 809 16.18 -22.26 27.68
N TYR A 810 15.51 -22.52 28.79
CA TYR A 810 16.08 -22.52 30.13
C TYR A 810 15.71 -23.82 30.89
N PRO A 811 16.64 -24.42 31.64
CA PRO A 811 18.04 -24.01 31.78
C PRO A 811 18.87 -24.31 30.52
N SER A 812 19.91 -23.51 30.30
CA SER A 812 20.81 -23.63 29.14
C SER A 812 21.91 -24.70 29.31
N GLU A 813 21.97 -25.34 30.49
CA GLU A 813 22.96 -26.38 30.81
C GLU A 813 22.38 -27.77 30.52
N ASN A 814 23.06 -28.54 29.65
CA ASN A 814 22.59 -29.86 29.21
C ASN A 814 22.49 -30.91 30.34
N ASN A 815 23.14 -30.69 31.48
CA ASN A 815 23.12 -31.56 32.66
C ASN A 815 22.93 -30.71 33.91
N ILE A 816 22.01 -31.10 34.78
CA ILE A 816 21.66 -30.34 35.99
C ILE A 816 21.62 -31.30 37.19
N GLU A 817 22.29 -30.93 38.28
CA GLU A 817 22.25 -31.63 39.56
C GLU A 817 21.54 -30.77 40.61
N LEU A 818 20.49 -31.30 41.25
CA LEU A 818 19.72 -30.65 42.31
C LEU A 818 19.45 -31.62 43.47
N CYS A 819 19.09 -31.11 44.64
CA CYS A 819 18.82 -31.93 45.82
C CYS A 819 17.37 -32.42 45.89
N GLU A 820 17.18 -33.57 46.54
CA GLU A 820 15.86 -34.08 46.95
C GLU A 820 15.15 -33.03 47.81
N GLY A 821 13.92 -32.65 47.42
CA GLY A 821 13.16 -31.55 48.01
C GLY A 821 13.27 -30.20 47.30
N ASP A 822 14.26 -30.00 46.41
CA ASP A 822 14.37 -28.78 45.60
C ASP A 822 13.21 -28.67 44.58
N SER A 823 13.17 -27.56 43.84
CA SER A 823 12.24 -27.35 42.73
C SER A 823 12.96 -26.73 41.55
N ILE A 824 12.59 -27.15 40.34
CA ILE A 824 13.12 -26.64 39.07
C ILE A 824 11.97 -26.29 38.13
N TYR A 825 12.20 -25.33 37.24
CA TYR A 825 11.33 -25.11 36.10
C TYR A 825 12.16 -25.13 34.81
N PHE A 826 11.60 -25.76 33.79
CA PHE A 826 12.04 -25.61 32.41
C PHE A 826 11.15 -24.59 31.74
N PHE A 827 11.73 -23.69 30.96
CA PHE A 827 11.02 -22.61 30.27
C PHE A 827 11.49 -22.55 28.81
N VAL A 828 10.53 -22.38 27.89
CA VAL A 828 10.82 -22.18 26.48
C VAL A 828 10.17 -20.91 25.97
N GLU A 829 10.93 -20.14 25.20
CA GLU A 829 10.47 -18.98 24.46
C GLU A 829 10.52 -19.30 22.97
N ALA A 830 9.41 -19.04 22.27
CA ALA A 830 9.28 -19.32 20.85
C ALA A 830 8.40 -18.28 20.15
N THR A 831 8.68 -18.00 18.87
CA THR A 831 7.79 -17.24 17.97
C THR A 831 7.12 -18.17 16.97
N GLY A 832 6.12 -17.65 16.24
CA GLY A 832 5.28 -18.42 15.32
C GLY A 832 3.79 -18.33 15.66
N ASP A 833 2.94 -18.62 14.68
CA ASP A 833 1.48 -18.53 14.82
C ASP A 833 0.86 -19.81 15.37
N GLY A 834 0.02 -19.68 16.41
CA GLY A 834 -0.76 -20.80 16.93
C GLY A 834 0.07 -21.88 17.63
N LEU A 835 1.12 -21.46 18.34
CA LEU A 835 2.07 -22.35 19.03
C LEU A 835 1.39 -23.33 19.99
N ARG A 836 1.88 -24.56 19.99
CA ARG A 836 1.49 -25.64 20.90
C ARG A 836 2.75 -26.37 21.36
N TYR A 837 2.85 -26.58 22.65
CA TYR A 837 3.97 -27.26 23.30
C TYR A 837 3.57 -28.68 23.71
N GLN A 838 4.53 -29.59 23.73
CA GLN A 838 4.42 -30.89 24.39
C GLN A 838 5.76 -31.22 25.02
N TRP A 839 5.82 -31.34 26.34
CA TRP A 839 7.03 -31.79 27.04
C TRP A 839 7.15 -33.31 26.99
N TYR A 840 8.39 -33.79 26.97
CA TYR A 840 8.76 -35.20 26.95
C TYR A 840 9.69 -35.50 28.11
N TYR A 841 9.52 -36.68 28.73
CA TYR A 841 10.39 -37.28 29.72
C TYR A 841 10.91 -38.61 29.17
N ASP A 842 12.22 -38.76 29.03
CA ASP A 842 12.90 -39.91 28.41
C ASP A 842 12.23 -40.33 27.07
N GLY A 843 11.93 -39.33 26.23
CA GLY A 843 11.28 -39.50 24.93
C GLY A 843 9.77 -39.78 24.96
N THR A 844 9.16 -39.95 26.14
CA THR A 844 7.72 -40.19 26.31
C THR A 844 6.99 -38.87 26.62
N PRO A 845 5.86 -38.54 25.96
CA PRO A 845 5.15 -37.29 26.24
C PRO A 845 4.59 -37.27 27.66
N ILE A 846 4.86 -36.19 28.40
CA ILE A 846 4.34 -35.95 29.74
C ILE A 846 2.89 -35.49 29.62
N SER A 847 1.97 -36.24 30.23
CA SER A 847 0.53 -35.95 30.16
C SER A 847 0.20 -34.55 30.69
N ASN A 848 -0.58 -33.78 29.93
CA ASN A 848 -1.00 -32.40 30.20
C ASN A 848 0.14 -31.35 30.32
N ALA A 849 1.40 -31.71 30.05
CA ALA A 849 2.50 -30.76 30.00
C ALA A 849 2.54 -30.07 28.62
N THR A 850 1.60 -29.16 28.39
CA THR A 850 1.39 -28.47 27.10
C THR A 850 1.64 -26.96 27.14
N ASP A 851 2.11 -26.45 28.28
CA ASP A 851 2.51 -25.05 28.46
C ASP A 851 3.97 -24.81 28.05
N SER A 852 4.35 -23.55 27.85
CA SER A 852 5.76 -23.16 27.65
C SER A 852 6.63 -23.30 28.90
N ILE A 853 6.06 -23.71 30.04
CA ILE A 853 6.75 -23.91 31.30
C ILE A 853 6.41 -25.29 31.87
N LEU A 854 7.42 -26.08 32.22
CA LEU A 854 7.27 -27.30 33.00
C LEU A 854 7.89 -27.08 34.38
N VAL A 855 7.08 -27.13 35.44
CA VAL A 855 7.56 -26.93 36.82
C VAL A 855 7.54 -28.27 37.58
N LEU A 856 8.71 -28.70 38.06
CA LEU A 856 8.87 -29.84 38.95
C LEU A 856 9.12 -29.33 40.37
N LYS A 857 8.28 -29.72 41.33
CA LYS A 857 8.37 -29.30 42.73
C LYS A 857 8.62 -30.49 43.65
N ASN A 858 9.29 -30.25 44.77
CA ASN A 858 9.64 -31.26 45.78
C ASN A 858 10.30 -32.48 45.13
N LEU A 859 11.40 -32.23 44.41
CA LEU A 859 12.08 -33.22 43.58
C LEU A 859 12.40 -34.49 44.36
N THR A 860 12.16 -35.64 43.72
CA THR A 860 12.51 -36.97 44.20
C THR A 860 13.49 -37.61 43.23
N THR A 861 14.17 -38.69 43.64
CA THR A 861 15.10 -39.42 42.75
C THR A 861 14.43 -39.92 41.46
N SER A 862 13.12 -40.20 41.48
CA SER A 862 12.33 -40.59 40.28
C SER A 862 12.06 -39.45 39.29
N ASN A 863 12.47 -38.21 39.59
CA ASN A 863 12.46 -37.10 38.63
C ASN A 863 13.78 -36.98 37.86
N SER A 864 14.74 -37.90 38.05
CA SER A 864 16.00 -37.93 37.31
C SER A 864 15.81 -38.58 35.95
N GLY A 865 16.09 -37.84 34.87
CA GLY A 865 15.88 -38.28 33.49
C GLY A 865 16.03 -37.13 32.49
N LYS A 866 15.68 -37.39 31.22
CA LYS A 866 15.85 -36.43 30.12
C LYS A 866 14.57 -35.67 29.81
N TYR A 867 14.67 -34.35 29.70
CA TYR A 867 13.56 -33.44 29.42
C TYR A 867 13.81 -32.66 28.12
N LYS A 868 12.80 -32.62 27.24
CA LYS A 868 12.76 -31.75 26.04
C LYS A 868 11.32 -31.32 25.72
N VAL A 869 11.14 -30.30 24.88
CA VAL A 869 9.82 -29.84 24.41
C VAL A 869 9.76 -29.81 22.89
N GLY A 870 8.67 -30.34 22.33
CA GLY A 870 8.31 -30.19 20.93
C GLY A 870 7.37 -28.99 20.75
N ILE A 871 7.63 -28.16 19.74
CA ILE A 871 6.95 -26.90 19.46
C ILE A 871 6.37 -26.97 18.05
N SER A 872 5.04 -27.06 17.96
CA SER A 872 4.32 -26.99 16.68
C SER A 872 3.60 -25.65 16.55
N GLY A 873 3.41 -25.19 15.31
CA GLY A 873 2.62 -24.01 15.00
C GLY A 873 1.52 -24.35 13.99
N THR A 874 0.90 -23.30 13.44
CA THR A 874 -0.09 -23.44 12.35
C THR A 874 0.58 -23.85 11.03
N CYS A 875 1.84 -23.43 10.84
CA CYS A 875 2.67 -23.81 9.70
C CYS A 875 3.78 -24.80 10.12
N PRO A 876 4.18 -25.73 9.23
CA PRO A 876 5.32 -26.61 9.44
C PRO A 876 6.66 -25.86 9.25
N PRO A 877 7.80 -26.44 9.67
CA PRO A 877 7.94 -27.71 10.40
C PRO A 877 7.69 -27.57 11.91
N LEU A 878 7.63 -28.69 12.64
CA LEU A 878 7.78 -28.70 14.10
C LEU A 878 9.25 -28.43 14.46
N VAL A 879 9.48 -27.69 15.56
CA VAL A 879 10.81 -27.42 16.13
C VAL A 879 10.92 -28.08 17.50
N GLU A 880 12.07 -28.68 17.82
CA GLU A 880 12.35 -29.23 19.15
C GLU A 880 13.37 -28.36 19.92
N SER A 881 13.28 -28.37 21.25
CA SER A 881 14.34 -27.84 22.12
C SER A 881 15.56 -28.76 22.18
N PRO A 882 16.71 -28.27 22.70
CA PRO A 882 17.72 -29.13 23.29
C PRO A 882 17.14 -30.09 24.34
N GLU A 883 17.85 -31.19 24.59
CA GLU A 883 17.51 -32.19 25.61
C GLU A 883 18.38 -31.99 26.85
N ILE A 884 17.75 -31.89 28.03
CA ILE A 884 18.42 -31.67 29.32
C ILE A 884 18.33 -32.92 30.19
N SER A 885 19.45 -33.33 30.78
CA SER A 885 19.48 -34.42 31.76
C SER A 885 19.42 -33.85 33.19
N LEU A 886 18.33 -34.10 33.91
CA LEU A 886 18.19 -33.76 35.33
C LEU A 886 18.63 -34.95 36.20
N THR A 887 19.42 -34.69 37.22
CA THR A 887 19.82 -35.66 38.26
C THR A 887 19.43 -35.12 39.63
N VAL A 888 18.63 -35.88 40.38
CA VAL A 888 18.19 -35.51 41.73
C VAL A 888 18.98 -36.30 42.78
N ILE A 889 19.82 -35.57 43.54
CA ILE A 889 20.71 -36.10 44.57
C ILE A 889 19.96 -36.28 45.89
N PRO A 890 19.97 -37.46 46.54
CA PRO A 890 19.25 -37.69 47.79
C PRO A 890 19.71 -36.79 48.95
N GLU A 891 18.78 -36.40 49.82
CA GLU A 891 19.03 -35.64 51.05
C GLU A 891 20.06 -36.36 51.94
N THR A 892 21.06 -35.63 52.46
CA THR A 892 21.99 -36.16 53.47
C THR A 892 21.27 -36.40 54.78
N LYS A 893 21.08 -37.66 55.16
CA LYS A 893 20.31 -38.01 56.37
C LYS A 893 20.84 -39.26 57.05
N ILE A 894 21.00 -39.22 58.37
CA ILE A 894 21.30 -40.38 59.20
C ILE A 894 20.03 -41.23 59.32
N THR A 895 20.09 -42.46 58.82
CA THR A 895 18.96 -43.40 58.83
C THR A 895 18.99 -44.33 60.04
N ASN A 896 20.16 -44.56 60.62
CA ASN A 896 20.35 -45.40 61.81
C ASN A 896 21.65 -45.02 62.54
N GLN A 897 21.74 -45.33 63.84
CA GLN A 897 22.87 -44.97 64.69
C GLN A 897 22.95 -45.91 65.89
N SER A 898 24.13 -46.00 66.50
CA SER A 898 24.34 -46.69 67.79
C SER A 898 23.40 -46.17 68.89
N LYS A 899 23.29 -46.95 69.98
CA LYS A 899 22.56 -46.57 71.19
C LYS A 899 23.51 -46.46 72.38
N ASP A 900 23.01 -45.86 73.45
CA ASP A 900 23.70 -45.78 74.74
C ASP A 900 24.13 -47.20 75.17
N THR A 901 25.41 -47.36 75.50
CA THR A 901 26.07 -48.67 75.57
C THR A 901 27.02 -48.73 76.76
N ILE A 902 27.02 -49.87 77.46
CA ILE A 902 27.93 -50.17 78.57
C ILE A 902 29.00 -51.13 78.03
N VAL A 903 30.28 -50.79 78.18
CA VAL A 903 31.42 -51.63 77.77
C VAL A 903 32.31 -51.88 78.97
N LYS A 904 32.76 -53.13 79.17
CA LYS A 904 33.73 -53.45 80.22
C LYS A 904 35.11 -52.92 79.87
N GLU A 905 35.82 -52.39 80.88
CA GLU A 905 37.20 -51.92 80.71
C GLU A 905 38.08 -53.01 80.08
N GLY A 906 38.90 -52.63 79.10
CA GLY A 906 39.73 -53.56 78.32
C GLY A 906 39.02 -54.31 77.18
N LYS A 907 37.82 -53.89 76.75
CA LYS A 907 37.11 -54.42 75.57
C LYS A 907 36.96 -53.39 74.44
N GLU A 908 36.65 -53.86 73.25
CA GLU A 908 36.42 -53.00 72.09
C GLU A 908 35.06 -52.29 72.21
N LEU A 909 35.07 -50.98 71.95
CA LEU A 909 33.88 -50.17 71.69
C LEU A 909 33.79 -49.95 70.18
N SER A 910 32.63 -50.23 69.59
CA SER A 910 32.31 -49.85 68.22
C SER A 910 31.02 -49.02 68.20
N LEU A 911 31.14 -47.79 67.70
CA LEU A 911 30.03 -46.88 67.42
C LEU A 911 29.85 -46.74 65.91
N PHE A 912 28.62 -46.59 65.45
CA PHE A 912 28.31 -46.45 64.03
C PHE A 912 27.21 -45.41 63.77
N VAL A 913 27.24 -44.84 62.57
CA VAL A 913 26.11 -44.19 61.90
C VAL A 913 25.92 -44.79 60.50
N GLN A 914 24.68 -45.04 60.13
CA GLN A 914 24.27 -45.35 58.76
C GLN A 914 23.53 -44.14 58.20
N SER A 915 23.77 -43.81 56.92
CA SER A 915 23.27 -42.57 56.33
C SER A 915 22.96 -42.75 54.84
N LYS A 916 21.98 -42.01 54.33
CA LYS A 916 21.74 -41.80 52.90
C LYS A 916 22.27 -40.43 52.45
N GLY A 917 22.50 -40.28 51.15
CA GLY A 917 23.04 -39.07 50.51
C GLY A 917 24.29 -39.36 49.67
N GLN A 918 24.80 -38.35 48.97
CA GLN A 918 25.97 -38.46 48.08
C GLN A 918 27.18 -37.72 48.66
N ASN A 919 28.39 -38.20 48.33
CA ASN A 919 29.68 -37.63 48.79
C ASN A 919 29.82 -37.47 50.31
N LEU A 920 29.27 -38.43 51.08
CA LEU A 920 29.20 -38.39 52.54
C LEU A 920 30.58 -38.35 53.21
N LYS A 921 30.74 -37.41 54.13
CA LYS A 921 31.88 -37.22 55.03
C LYS A 921 31.38 -37.32 56.47
N TYR A 922 32.18 -37.93 57.33
CA TYR A 922 31.84 -38.17 58.73
C TYR A 922 32.82 -37.42 59.64
N GLN A 923 32.38 -37.06 60.84
CA GLN A 923 33.25 -36.53 61.89
C GLN A 923 32.67 -36.83 63.26
N TRP A 924 33.41 -37.61 64.06
CA TRP A 924 33.03 -37.93 65.44
C TRP A 924 33.47 -36.88 66.46
N TYR A 925 32.68 -36.78 67.53
CA TYR A 925 32.86 -35.88 68.66
C TYR A 925 32.64 -36.65 69.96
N LYS A 926 33.34 -36.24 71.02
CA LYS A 926 33.19 -36.74 72.39
C LYS A 926 33.10 -35.55 73.35
N ASN A 927 32.05 -35.48 74.16
CA ASN A 927 31.78 -34.36 75.08
C ASN A 927 31.95 -32.99 74.38
N ASP A 928 31.39 -32.88 73.17
CA ASP A 928 31.47 -31.71 72.26
C ASP A 928 32.88 -31.35 71.73
N ILE A 929 33.91 -32.14 72.06
CA ILE A 929 35.27 -32.02 71.51
C ILE A 929 35.41 -32.89 70.25
N LYS A 930 35.94 -32.31 69.17
CA LYS A 930 36.19 -32.99 67.90
C LYS A 930 37.27 -34.07 68.04
N LEU A 931 36.97 -35.31 67.64
CA LEU A 931 37.95 -36.39 67.60
C LEU A 931 38.76 -36.31 66.29
N LEU A 932 40.01 -35.86 66.37
CA LEU A 932 40.85 -35.62 65.19
C LEU A 932 41.19 -36.95 64.48
N GLY A 933 40.95 -37.00 63.18
CA GLY A 933 41.17 -38.19 62.34
C GLY A 933 39.96 -39.11 62.21
N GLU A 934 38.96 -39.01 63.10
CA GLU A 934 37.82 -39.93 63.15
C GLU A 934 36.72 -39.54 62.16
N THR A 935 36.97 -39.88 60.89
CA THR A 935 36.17 -39.47 59.72
C THR A 935 35.47 -40.62 58.99
N ARG A 936 35.31 -41.77 59.66
CA ARG A 936 34.63 -42.97 59.14
C ARG A 936 33.21 -43.10 59.72
N PRO A 937 32.27 -43.78 59.02
CA PRO A 937 30.93 -44.04 59.54
C PRO A 937 30.92 -44.93 60.79
N ASN A 938 31.99 -45.70 61.01
CA ASN A 938 32.25 -46.46 62.23
C ASN A 938 33.43 -45.83 62.98
N PHE A 939 33.29 -45.64 64.28
CA PHE A 939 34.33 -45.20 65.21
C PHE A 939 34.59 -46.32 66.22
N ASN A 940 35.84 -46.80 66.29
CA ASN A 940 36.21 -47.94 67.10
C ASN A 940 37.36 -47.61 68.07
N ILE A 941 37.24 -48.02 69.33
CA ILE A 941 38.32 -48.01 70.32
C ILE A 941 38.61 -49.46 70.68
N GLN A 942 39.81 -49.97 70.35
CA GLN A 942 40.17 -51.39 70.51
C GLN A 942 40.15 -51.90 71.96
N SER A 943 40.40 -51.02 72.93
CA SER A 943 40.43 -51.33 74.35
C SER A 943 40.07 -50.08 75.15
N VAL A 944 38.82 -49.99 75.61
CA VAL A 944 38.35 -48.83 76.39
C VAL A 944 38.93 -48.79 77.81
N SER A 945 39.14 -47.57 78.30
CA SER A 945 39.53 -47.23 79.67
C SER A 945 38.45 -46.40 80.36
N ARG A 946 38.52 -46.20 81.68
CA ARG A 946 37.68 -45.22 82.41
C ARG A 946 37.66 -43.80 81.81
N PHE A 947 38.67 -43.40 81.02
CA PHE A 947 38.69 -42.09 80.37
C PHE A 947 37.87 -42.06 79.08
N ASP A 948 37.38 -43.21 78.60
CA ASP A 948 36.56 -43.36 77.41
C ASP A 948 35.05 -43.22 77.67
N GLU A 949 34.64 -43.07 78.92
CA GLU A 949 33.27 -42.69 79.28
C GLU A 949 32.92 -41.28 78.76
N GLY A 950 31.67 -41.11 78.28
CA GLY A 950 31.17 -39.81 77.85
C GLY A 950 30.09 -39.87 76.76
N TYR A 951 29.70 -38.68 76.29
CA TYR A 951 28.73 -38.51 75.21
C TYR A 951 29.42 -38.45 73.85
N TYR A 952 29.12 -39.41 72.98
CA TYR A 952 29.62 -39.46 71.61
C TYR A 952 28.51 -39.09 70.61
N TYR A 953 28.88 -38.41 69.53
CA TYR A 953 28.01 -38.19 68.37
C TYR A 953 28.84 -38.03 67.09
N CYS A 954 28.22 -38.27 65.95
CA CYS A 954 28.81 -38.05 64.63
C CYS A 954 28.02 -36.98 63.88
N ILE A 955 28.72 -36.03 63.25
CA ILE A 955 28.14 -35.18 62.21
C ILE A 955 28.40 -35.86 60.86
N VAL A 956 27.39 -35.89 59.99
CA VAL A 956 27.49 -36.40 58.62
C VAL A 956 27.16 -35.25 57.67
N GLU A 957 28.03 -35.03 56.69
CA GLU A 957 27.92 -33.93 55.73
C GLU A 957 28.08 -34.50 54.31
N GLY A 958 27.17 -34.16 53.41
CA GLY A 958 27.16 -34.65 52.03
C GLY A 958 26.84 -33.52 51.05
N THR A 959 26.68 -33.86 49.77
CA THR A 959 26.35 -32.86 48.73
C THR A 959 25.05 -32.11 49.05
N CYS A 960 24.04 -32.81 49.57
CA CYS A 960 22.74 -32.24 49.90
C CYS A 960 22.55 -32.12 51.43
N GLY A 961 23.33 -31.21 52.04
CA GLY A 961 23.19 -30.82 53.44
C GLY A 961 23.99 -31.65 54.45
N ARG A 962 23.62 -31.49 55.72
CA ARG A 962 24.27 -32.17 56.86
C ARG A 962 23.22 -32.65 57.86
N ASP A 963 23.53 -33.73 58.55
CA ASP A 963 22.74 -34.28 59.65
C ASP A 963 23.64 -34.59 60.84
N THR A 964 23.09 -34.62 62.05
CA THR A 964 23.84 -34.83 63.30
C THR A 964 23.21 -35.96 64.09
N SER A 965 24.02 -36.97 64.43
CA SER A 965 23.57 -38.09 65.24
C SER A 965 23.14 -37.59 66.62
N ARG A 966 22.21 -38.30 67.27
CA ARG A 966 21.93 -38.04 68.68
C ARG A 966 23.20 -38.27 69.49
N LYS A 967 23.38 -37.51 70.57
CA LYS A 967 24.38 -37.84 71.59
C LYS A 967 24.01 -39.18 72.22
N ILE A 968 24.96 -40.10 72.25
CA ILE A 968 24.84 -41.38 72.94
C ILE A 968 25.85 -41.45 74.08
N PHE A 969 25.42 -41.95 75.23
CA PHE A 969 26.28 -42.14 76.38
C PHE A 969 26.97 -43.52 76.31
N VAL A 970 28.29 -43.51 76.35
CA VAL A 970 29.10 -44.73 76.53
C VAL A 970 29.56 -44.74 77.97
N SER A 971 29.20 -45.79 78.71
CA SER A 971 29.64 -45.98 80.10
C SER A 971 30.60 -47.15 80.23
N ILE A 972 31.58 -47.03 81.13
CA ILE A 972 32.64 -48.02 81.30
C ILE A 972 32.46 -48.79 82.61
N ASP A 973 32.10 -50.07 82.49
CA ASP A 973 31.85 -50.98 83.62
C ASP A 973 33.17 -51.35 84.30
N THR A 974 33.49 -50.62 85.37
CA THR A 974 34.63 -50.87 86.27
C THR A 974 34.13 -51.55 87.55
N ASN A 975 34.53 -52.80 87.77
CA ASN A 975 34.10 -53.57 88.94
C ASN A 975 34.63 -52.94 90.24
N ILE A 976 33.76 -52.25 90.99
CA ILE A 976 34.06 -51.70 92.32
C ILE A 976 33.13 -52.38 93.35
N THR A 977 33.71 -53.17 94.23
CA THR A 977 33.00 -53.75 95.38
C THR A 977 33.25 -52.96 96.65
N LYS A 978 32.14 -52.44 97.21
CA LYS A 978 31.86 -52.10 98.63
C LYS A 978 31.64 -50.62 98.94
N VAL A 979 30.62 -50.42 99.80
CA VAL A 979 30.11 -49.17 100.36
C VAL A 979 30.86 -48.80 101.64
N GLU A 980 31.04 -47.50 101.90
CA GLU A 980 31.23 -46.97 103.25
C GLU A 980 30.10 -46.02 103.67
N GLU A 981 29.71 -46.18 104.93
CA GLU A 981 28.86 -45.30 105.73
C GLU A 981 29.68 -44.04 106.15
N MET A 982 29.19 -42.99 106.83
CA MET A 982 27.88 -42.63 107.37
C MET A 982 27.87 -41.10 107.56
N LEU A 983 26.69 -40.46 107.64
CA LEU A 983 26.56 -39.12 108.23
C LEU A 983 25.71 -39.20 109.50
N ASN A 984 26.35 -39.51 110.62
CA ASN A 984 25.78 -39.39 111.96
C ASN A 984 26.07 -38.01 112.53
N ASN A 985 25.08 -37.39 113.16
CA ASN A 985 25.29 -36.28 114.10
C ASN A 985 24.39 -36.49 115.33
N ASN A 986 24.80 -35.99 116.50
CA ASN A 986 24.35 -36.52 117.80
C ASN A 986 22.85 -36.37 118.13
N CYS A 987 22.08 -35.60 117.36
CA CYS A 987 20.67 -35.31 117.65
C CYS A 987 19.67 -35.98 116.69
N PHE A 988 20.10 -36.44 115.51
CA PHE A 988 19.26 -37.18 114.57
C PHE A 988 20.07 -38.00 113.56
N SER A 989 19.44 -39.02 112.97
CA SER A 989 20.00 -39.78 111.85
C SER A 989 18.99 -39.83 110.70
N ALA A 990 19.46 -39.81 109.45
CA ALA A 990 18.61 -39.95 108.27
C ALA A 990 19.13 -41.08 107.36
N LYS A 991 18.23 -41.86 106.77
CA LYS A 991 18.57 -42.94 105.82
C LYS A 991 17.47 -43.10 104.79
N VAL A 992 17.85 -43.19 103.51
CA VAL A 992 16.93 -43.62 102.44
C VAL A 992 16.95 -45.13 102.38
N ILE A 993 15.77 -45.75 102.41
CA ILE A 993 15.57 -47.19 102.21
C ILE A 993 14.36 -47.33 101.27
N ASP A 994 14.53 -48.08 100.17
CA ASP A 994 13.47 -48.39 99.20
C ASP A 994 12.57 -47.18 98.83
N LYS A 995 13.23 -46.07 98.45
CA LYS A 995 12.61 -44.80 98.01
C LYS A 995 11.80 -44.04 99.07
N THR A 996 11.93 -44.43 100.35
CA THR A 996 11.40 -43.67 101.50
C THR A 996 12.56 -43.07 102.30
N LEU A 997 12.48 -41.78 102.63
CA LEU A 997 13.41 -41.15 103.57
C LEU A 997 12.91 -41.37 104.99
N TYR A 998 13.73 -42.03 105.80
CA TYR A 998 13.51 -42.18 107.24
C TYR A 998 14.38 -41.18 107.99
N ILE A 999 13.79 -40.41 108.90
CA ILE A 999 14.47 -39.48 109.80
C ILE A 999 14.14 -39.87 111.24
N TRP A 1000 15.15 -40.24 112.01
CA TRP A 1000 15.03 -40.54 113.44
C TRP A 1000 15.54 -39.35 114.26
N LEU A 1001 14.66 -38.72 115.04
CA LEU A 1001 15.01 -37.65 115.98
C LEU A 1001 15.32 -38.27 117.35
N ARG A 1002 16.42 -37.85 118.00
CA ARG A 1002 16.90 -38.44 119.27
C ARG A 1002 17.18 -37.42 120.39
N CYS A 1003 16.90 -36.14 120.18
CA CYS A 1003 17.20 -35.08 121.15
C CYS A 1003 16.39 -35.23 122.46
N HIS A 1004 16.98 -34.82 123.58
CA HIS A 1004 16.32 -34.73 124.88
C HIS A 1004 15.96 -33.26 125.20
N TYR A 1005 14.65 -32.99 125.24
CA TYR A 1005 13.92 -31.93 125.94
C TYR A 1005 14.18 -30.42 125.78
N ASP A 1006 15.34 -29.92 125.31
CA ASP A 1006 15.57 -28.46 125.22
C ASP A 1006 15.61 -27.87 123.79
N ASP A 1007 15.63 -28.71 122.75
CA ASP A 1007 15.71 -28.27 121.34
C ASP A 1007 14.74 -29.08 120.45
N ASN A 1008 13.44 -28.97 120.75
CA ASN A 1008 12.41 -29.63 119.93
C ASN A 1008 12.34 -28.97 118.54
N PRO A 1009 12.50 -29.73 117.43
CA PRO A 1009 12.28 -29.19 116.10
C PRO A 1009 10.80 -28.86 115.92
N ILE A 1010 10.55 -27.67 115.38
CA ILE A 1010 9.21 -27.11 115.10
C ILE A 1010 8.77 -27.38 113.66
N GLY A 1011 9.69 -27.82 112.78
CA GLY A 1011 9.33 -28.30 111.45
C GLY A 1011 10.47 -28.95 110.67
N ILE A 1012 10.10 -29.82 109.73
CA ILE A 1012 10.96 -30.48 108.75
C ILE A 1012 10.54 -30.00 107.35
N TYR A 1013 11.51 -29.58 106.55
CA TYR A 1013 11.30 -29.04 105.22
C TYR A 1013 12.30 -29.67 104.24
N ILE A 1014 11.90 -29.91 102.99
CA ILE A 1014 12.81 -30.37 101.92
C ILE A 1014 12.73 -29.40 100.76
N TYR A 1015 13.89 -28.93 100.28
CA TYR A 1015 14.02 -28.01 99.17
C TYR A 1015 14.69 -28.68 97.96
N ASN A 1016 14.27 -28.32 96.74
CA ASN A 1016 14.98 -28.69 95.51
C ASN A 1016 16.21 -27.78 95.27
N ILE A 1017 17.04 -28.07 94.25
CA ILE A 1017 18.23 -27.26 93.93
C ILE A 1017 17.93 -25.81 93.54
N LEU A 1018 16.68 -25.48 93.19
CA LEU A 1018 16.24 -24.13 92.83
C LEU A 1018 15.79 -23.32 94.06
N GLY A 1019 15.82 -23.92 95.26
CA GLY A 1019 15.41 -23.29 96.51
C GLY A 1019 13.90 -23.35 96.79
N GLU A 1020 13.14 -24.09 95.99
CA GLU A 1020 11.70 -24.25 96.19
C GLU A 1020 11.43 -25.35 97.21
N ASN A 1021 10.51 -25.08 98.14
CA ASN A 1021 10.09 -26.04 99.16
C ASN A 1021 9.13 -27.06 98.56
N VAL A 1022 9.52 -28.34 98.55
CA VAL A 1022 8.77 -29.45 97.94
C VAL A 1022 8.07 -30.35 98.97
N ILE A 1023 8.50 -30.34 100.24
CA ILE A 1023 7.86 -31.08 101.35
C ILE A 1023 7.96 -30.24 102.62
N THR A 1024 6.86 -30.07 103.35
CA THR A 1024 6.78 -29.34 104.62
C THR A 1024 5.96 -30.14 105.63
N GLU A 1025 6.51 -30.33 106.83
CA GLU A 1025 5.86 -30.96 107.98
C GLU A 1025 6.11 -30.10 109.23
N GLU A 1026 5.07 -29.48 109.79
CA GLU A 1026 5.16 -28.69 111.03
C GLU A 1026 4.95 -29.61 112.24
N LEU A 1027 5.77 -29.47 113.28
CA LEU A 1027 5.82 -30.39 114.40
C LEU A 1027 5.23 -29.78 115.68
N PRO A 1028 4.32 -30.50 116.40
CA PRO A 1028 3.69 -29.99 117.61
C PRO A 1028 4.64 -29.94 118.81
N LEU A 1029 4.35 -29.03 119.75
CA LEU A 1029 5.12 -28.77 120.99
C LEU A 1029 5.39 -30.01 121.88
N HIS A 1030 4.62 -31.09 121.72
CA HIS A 1030 4.93 -32.42 122.24
C HIS A 1030 4.88 -33.43 121.09
N LEU A 1031 6.01 -34.10 120.83
CA LEU A 1031 6.20 -35.06 119.75
C LEU A 1031 5.71 -36.46 120.17
N PRO A 1032 4.66 -37.03 119.52
CA PRO A 1032 4.20 -38.38 119.82
C PRO A 1032 5.02 -39.49 119.12
N GLU A 1033 5.75 -39.17 118.05
CA GLU A 1033 6.61 -40.11 117.33
C GLU A 1033 8.04 -39.55 117.13
N GLN A 1034 9.04 -40.43 117.18
CA GLN A 1034 10.46 -40.09 117.00
C GLN A 1034 11.01 -40.43 115.60
N VAL A 1035 10.18 -40.94 114.69
CA VAL A 1035 10.61 -41.42 113.36
C VAL A 1035 9.66 -40.93 112.27
N PHE A 1036 10.14 -40.02 111.45
CA PHE A 1036 9.40 -39.44 110.33
C PHE A 1036 9.75 -40.17 109.04
N LYS A 1037 8.74 -40.37 108.18
CA LYS A 1037 8.85 -41.13 106.93
C LYS A 1037 8.29 -40.28 105.80
N PHE A 1038 9.12 -39.95 104.82
CA PHE A 1038 8.73 -39.17 103.66
C PHE A 1038 8.84 -40.03 102.40
N ASP A 1039 7.72 -40.18 101.69
CA ASP A 1039 7.68 -40.85 100.39
C ASP A 1039 8.32 -39.95 99.34
N LEU A 1040 9.43 -40.43 98.74
CA LEU A 1040 10.21 -39.67 97.77
C LEU A 1040 9.79 -40.00 96.32
N THR A 1041 8.84 -40.91 96.10
CA THR A 1041 8.47 -41.39 94.75
C THR A 1041 7.86 -40.31 93.85
N LYS A 1042 7.42 -39.19 94.43
CA LYS A 1042 6.91 -38.01 93.71
C LYS A 1042 7.99 -36.96 93.38
N LEU A 1043 9.22 -37.16 93.86
CA LEU A 1043 10.36 -36.30 93.56
C LEU A 1043 11.18 -36.89 92.41
N SER A 1044 11.70 -36.04 91.53
CA SER A 1044 12.60 -36.42 90.45
C SER A 1044 14.00 -36.77 90.98
N VAL A 1045 14.77 -37.56 90.22
CA VAL A 1045 16.20 -37.79 90.51
C VAL A 1045 16.95 -36.45 90.57
N GLY A 1046 17.71 -36.20 91.64
CA GLY A 1046 18.32 -34.89 91.89
C GLY A 1046 18.89 -34.70 93.30
N ILE A 1047 19.56 -33.57 93.52
CA ILE A 1047 20.05 -33.16 94.85
C ILE A 1047 18.92 -32.41 95.57
N TYR A 1048 18.68 -32.74 96.83
CA TYR A 1048 17.68 -32.11 97.70
C TYR A 1048 18.33 -31.67 99.00
N LEU A 1049 17.83 -30.58 99.59
CA LEU A 1049 18.29 -30.06 100.86
C LEU A 1049 17.24 -30.34 101.94
N LEU A 1050 17.55 -31.27 102.85
CA LEU A 1050 16.78 -31.49 104.07
C LEU A 1050 17.10 -30.38 105.07
N ASN A 1051 16.06 -29.68 105.54
CA ASN A 1051 16.13 -28.59 106.49
C ASN A 1051 15.30 -28.94 107.73
N ILE A 1052 15.93 -29.01 108.90
CA ILE A 1052 15.25 -29.24 110.19
C ILE A 1052 15.43 -27.98 111.04
N ARG A 1053 14.32 -27.40 111.52
CA ARG A 1053 14.34 -26.15 112.30
C ARG A 1053 13.89 -26.42 113.74
N SER A 1054 14.67 -25.97 114.71
CA SER A 1054 14.18 -25.70 116.07
C SER A 1054 13.86 -24.21 116.21
N LYS A 1055 13.49 -23.77 117.41
CA LYS A 1055 13.19 -22.36 117.69
C LYS A 1055 14.41 -21.45 117.54
N ASP A 1056 15.60 -21.98 117.86
CA ASP A 1056 16.85 -21.22 117.96
C ASP A 1056 17.97 -21.75 117.02
N SER A 1057 17.72 -22.82 116.25
CA SER A 1057 18.70 -23.38 115.31
C SER A 1057 18.09 -23.95 114.02
N VAL A 1058 18.91 -24.05 112.95
CA VAL A 1058 18.53 -24.62 111.65
C VAL A 1058 19.64 -25.53 111.15
N CYS A 1059 19.32 -26.82 110.91
CA CYS A 1059 20.25 -27.79 110.34
C CYS A 1059 19.90 -28.07 108.87
N ASN A 1060 20.93 -28.09 108.01
CA ASN A 1060 20.82 -28.29 106.56
C ASN A 1060 21.68 -29.50 106.15
N ILE A 1061 21.06 -30.50 105.50
CA ILE A 1061 21.76 -31.67 104.98
C ILE A 1061 21.40 -31.88 103.50
N PRO A 1062 22.35 -31.74 102.56
CA PRO A 1062 22.11 -32.14 101.19
C PRO A 1062 22.12 -33.67 101.09
N PHE A 1063 21.15 -34.24 100.40
CA PHE A 1063 21.12 -35.65 100.02
C PHE A 1063 20.81 -35.78 98.53
N PHE A 1064 21.35 -36.81 97.89
CA PHE A 1064 21.06 -37.11 96.49
C PHE A 1064 20.00 -38.21 96.43
N LEU A 1065 18.92 -37.94 95.71
CA LEU A 1065 17.91 -38.94 95.35
C LEU A 1065 18.28 -39.50 93.97
N GLN A 1066 18.59 -40.80 93.92
CA GLN A 1066 19.10 -41.50 92.74
C GLN A 1066 18.01 -42.33 92.05
#